data_AF-A0A9P7CKX1-F1
#
_entry.id   AF-A0A9P7CKX1-F1
#
_cell.length_a   1.000
_cell.length_b   1.000
_cell.length_c   1.000
_cell.angle_alpha   90.00
_cell.angle_beta   90.00
_cell.angle_gamma   90.00
#
_symmetry.space_group_name_H-M   'P 1'
#
loop_
_entity.id
_entity.type
_entity.pdbx_description
1 polymer ?
#
loop_
_entity_poly.entity_id
_entity_poly.type
_entity_poly.pdbx_seq_one_letter_code
_entity_poly.pdbx_strand_id
1 'polypeptide(L)'
;MFLEQICPGQVNPVHQAIHAFIYNNDRFIVYATGSKIVIYADPNKLVQIIMASSVFSLQTPVLESISSVSGNSLTGKIAISYKNQIAILYPSQHYQWTLEEVIDTKSESIHCLDWSQNNELLCVGSMLTIWEYQEEWKNKWNRKPDSDVVYAKFEPKSSSFASISKFDHKVTIWHRDEADYSFSLLPHPAYVTHFVWRVSSSTKEGDCTLFTMAHDGIGRFWSPVSLNKPCVLYMSAVIDSNQSLVTSEDEAQEDKEEFSPIHYISCDELLGAINAQFKSHSKHDRFDQRLERIRDRVRDTPDLLFRIQADGSLTFWGVQHLNTWPRRIPRVFVVLRVAKAVDPLHVIYFLSPIHILHDYAHIQSSSTIKPVELSLIAYNPHGQLRCFSLNLVDFLDSTSFSPKLHLKYTWLGHQNAISKLYQSHKNRFCTIGIDGQVNVWKYELRDTCNRVTSELQMDCSLSVQSTQVLAVPIGKEKYVAVYNGNQIQVYEFDQQDCHTHHSAKACPTEEKLPPLSDLYVHNIEDEATTEIRSHILIGISATTKKMISWELTVANNNFSIKSRGIQNMDWNQPPTMAMSAGEWATNTASRLFHRLTLDKRVAVALCVGSTILFYSMYITSDDASIEWNVLYTLDLPSSLSIQHIRYCSPNIVAVVSGDNSTQLSIWTGMRAGIAPVCEQKISFE
;
A
#
# COMPACT_ATOMS: atom_id res chain seq x y z
N MET A 1 2.78 20.68 -5.02
CA MET A 1 1.74 19.65 -5.21
C MET A 1 1.42 19.13 -3.82
N PHE A 2 0.15 19.04 -3.44
CA PHE A 2 -0.24 18.50 -2.13
C PHE A 2 -0.03 16.99 -2.14
N LEU A 3 0.47 16.43 -1.04
CA LEU A 3 0.49 14.99 -0.87
C LEU A 3 -0.93 14.54 -0.54
N GLU A 4 -1.57 13.82 -1.48
CA GLU A 4 -2.89 13.25 -1.23
C GLU A 4 -2.74 11.79 -0.80
N GLN A 5 -3.15 11.50 0.44
CA GLN A 5 -3.23 10.13 0.93
C GLN A 5 -4.59 9.54 0.58
N ILE A 6 -4.57 8.35 -0.01
CA ILE A 6 -5.76 7.64 -0.43
C ILE A 6 -5.77 6.29 0.30
N CYS A 7 -6.88 5.91 0.96
CA CYS A 7 -6.94 4.71 1.82
C CYS A 7 -7.82 3.52 1.31
N PRO A 8 -7.80 3.15 0.03
CA PRO A 8 -8.62 2.07 -0.55
C PRO A 8 -8.12 0.66 -0.23
N GLY A 9 -6.85 0.50 0.18
CA GLY A 9 -6.21 -0.80 0.45
C GLY A 9 -4.80 -0.90 -0.12
N GLN A 10 -4.02 -1.85 0.42
CA GLN A 10 -2.70 -2.22 -0.09
C GLN A 10 -2.81 -3.23 -1.22
N VAL A 11 -1.95 -3.13 -2.23
CA VAL A 11 -1.85 -4.09 -3.33
C VAL A 11 -1.44 -5.46 -2.80
N ASN A 12 -1.95 -6.51 -3.42
CA ASN A 12 -1.48 -7.87 -3.15
C ASN A 12 0.01 -7.99 -3.51
N PRO A 13 0.82 -8.76 -2.76
CA PRO A 13 2.26 -8.90 -2.99
C PRO A 13 2.54 -9.83 -4.19
N VAL A 14 1.96 -9.55 -5.35
CA VAL A 14 2.08 -10.31 -6.60
C VAL A 14 2.31 -9.33 -7.74
N HIS A 15 3.23 -9.66 -8.66
CA HIS A 15 3.65 -8.75 -9.74
C HIS A 15 2.52 -8.28 -10.66
N GLN A 16 1.49 -9.11 -10.87
CA GLN A 16 0.36 -8.80 -11.75
C GLN A 16 -0.88 -8.34 -10.98
N ALA A 17 -0.72 -7.92 -9.73
CA ALA A 17 -1.81 -7.39 -8.93
C ALA A 17 -2.19 -5.95 -9.29
N ILE A 18 -1.45 -5.29 -10.20
CA ILE A 18 -1.74 -3.94 -10.69
C ILE A 18 -1.58 -3.89 -12.21
N HIS A 19 -2.44 -3.12 -12.86
CA HIS A 19 -2.37 -2.83 -14.28
C HIS A 19 -2.87 -1.41 -14.57
N ALA A 20 -2.27 -0.77 -15.58
CA ALA A 20 -2.72 0.51 -16.09
C ALA A 20 -2.99 0.41 -17.59
N PHE A 21 -4.14 0.90 -18.03
CA PHE A 21 -4.57 0.84 -19.42
C PHE A 21 -5.35 2.11 -19.81
N ILE A 22 -5.56 2.31 -21.11
CA ILE A 22 -6.31 3.45 -21.65
C ILE A 22 -7.54 2.92 -22.37
N TYR A 23 -8.70 3.47 -22.09
CA TYR A 23 -9.96 3.15 -22.76
C TYR A 23 -10.75 4.42 -23.00
N ASN A 24 -11.24 4.64 -24.22
CA ASN A 24 -11.96 5.87 -24.62
C ASN A 24 -11.21 7.18 -24.30
N ASN A 25 -9.88 7.18 -24.42
CA ASN A 25 -8.98 8.28 -24.04
C ASN A 25 -8.90 8.58 -22.53
N ASP A 26 -9.61 7.84 -21.68
CA ASP A 26 -9.47 7.92 -20.23
C ASP A 26 -8.50 6.84 -19.76
N ARG A 27 -7.70 7.17 -18.75
CA ARG A 27 -6.73 6.25 -18.18
C ARG A 27 -7.27 5.60 -16.93
N PHE A 28 -7.12 4.29 -16.84
CA PHE A 28 -7.54 3.53 -15.69
C PHE A 28 -6.35 2.83 -15.02
N ILE A 29 -6.31 2.89 -13.70
CA ILE A 29 -5.39 2.12 -12.86
C ILE A 29 -6.24 1.14 -12.07
N VAL A 30 -5.98 -0.15 -12.25
CA VAL A 30 -6.70 -1.21 -11.55
C VAL A 30 -5.71 -2.01 -10.76
N TYR A 31 -6.02 -2.25 -9.49
CA TYR A 31 -5.20 -3.13 -8.67
C TYR A 31 -6.03 -3.96 -7.71
N ALA A 32 -5.49 -5.11 -7.33
CA ALA A 32 -6.06 -6.06 -6.40
C ALA A 32 -5.55 -5.80 -4.98
N THR A 33 -6.45 -5.80 -4.01
CA THR A 33 -6.18 -5.64 -2.57
C THR A 33 -6.98 -6.69 -1.82
N GLY A 34 -6.33 -7.68 -1.23
CA GLY A 34 -6.98 -8.89 -0.71
C GLY A 34 -7.86 -9.55 -1.76
N SER A 35 -9.14 -9.74 -1.42
CA SER A 35 -10.17 -10.32 -2.29
C SER A 35 -11.02 -9.29 -3.03
N LYS A 36 -10.56 -8.03 -3.17
CA LYS A 36 -11.25 -6.97 -3.92
C LYS A 36 -10.33 -6.35 -4.96
N ILE A 37 -10.92 -5.78 -6.00
CA ILE A 37 -10.23 -4.90 -6.94
C ILE A 37 -10.68 -3.46 -6.74
N VAL A 38 -9.77 -2.54 -7.00
CA VAL A 38 -10.03 -1.10 -6.95
C VAL A 38 -9.68 -0.51 -8.31
N ILE A 39 -10.62 0.26 -8.87
CA ILE A 39 -10.51 0.89 -10.17
C ILE A 39 -10.45 2.41 -9.95
N TYR A 40 -9.38 3.04 -10.42
CA TYR A 40 -9.19 4.48 -10.48
C TYR A 40 -9.21 4.96 -11.92
N ALA A 41 -9.83 6.11 -12.17
CA ALA A 41 -9.67 6.89 -13.39
C ALA A 41 -8.69 8.02 -13.08
N ASP A 42 -7.60 8.11 -13.84
CA ASP A 42 -6.44 8.92 -13.47
C ASP A 42 -5.95 8.58 -12.03
N PRO A 43 -4.84 9.17 -11.53
CA PRO A 43 -4.30 8.76 -10.23
C PRO A 43 -5.19 9.06 -9.01
N ASN A 44 -6.26 9.85 -9.13
CA ASN A 44 -7.00 10.38 -7.98
C ASN A 44 -8.52 10.12 -7.94
N LYS A 45 -9.17 9.74 -9.05
CA LYS A 45 -10.64 9.56 -9.07
C LYS A 45 -10.99 8.09 -8.88
N LEU A 46 -11.45 7.72 -7.69
CA LEU A 46 -11.99 6.39 -7.42
C LEU A 46 -13.25 6.17 -8.27
N VAL A 47 -13.24 5.15 -9.10
CA VAL A 47 -14.37 4.79 -9.97
C VAL A 47 -15.23 3.72 -9.31
N GLN A 48 -14.62 2.61 -8.90
CA GLN A 48 -15.35 1.47 -8.36
C GLN A 48 -14.45 0.57 -7.51
N ILE A 49 -15.06 -0.11 -6.54
CA ILE A 49 -14.47 -1.22 -5.80
C ILE A 49 -15.35 -2.45 -6.02
N ILE A 50 -14.77 -3.57 -6.45
CA ILE A 50 -15.49 -4.81 -6.75
C ILE A 50 -14.93 -5.93 -5.88
N MET A 51 -15.82 -6.63 -5.17
CA MET A 51 -15.46 -7.74 -4.27
C MET A 51 -15.49 -9.05 -5.05
N ALA A 52 -14.50 -9.92 -4.87
CA ALA A 52 -14.46 -11.25 -5.47
C ALA A 52 -15.72 -12.06 -5.14
N SER A 53 -16.27 -11.93 -3.93
CA SER A 53 -17.50 -12.60 -3.51
C SER A 53 -18.75 -12.18 -4.30
N SER A 54 -18.73 -11.01 -4.95
CA SER A 54 -19.83 -10.56 -5.82
C SER A 54 -19.72 -11.09 -7.24
N VAL A 55 -18.55 -11.59 -7.61
CA VAL A 55 -18.19 -12.01 -8.96
C VAL A 55 -18.09 -13.53 -9.07
N PHE A 56 -17.40 -14.15 -8.12
CA PHE A 56 -17.21 -15.59 -8.04
C PHE A 56 -18.24 -16.18 -7.06
N SER A 57 -18.96 -17.21 -7.49
CA SER A 57 -19.88 -17.97 -6.64
C SER A 57 -19.10 -18.82 -5.64
N LEU A 58 -18.62 -18.19 -4.56
CA LEU A 58 -17.82 -18.86 -3.54
C LEU A 58 -18.69 -19.73 -2.64
N GLN A 59 -18.52 -21.06 -2.73
CA GLN A 59 -19.18 -22.02 -1.84
C GLN A 59 -18.64 -21.98 -0.41
N THR A 60 -17.43 -21.45 -0.21
CA THR A 60 -16.78 -21.29 1.10
C THR A 60 -16.13 -19.91 1.21
N PRO A 61 -16.31 -19.19 2.34
CA PRO A 61 -15.65 -17.91 2.59
C PRO A 61 -14.18 -18.15 2.91
N VAL A 62 -13.36 -18.40 1.87
CA VAL A 62 -11.91 -18.47 2.03
C VAL A 62 -11.34 -17.08 1.78
N LEU A 63 -10.47 -16.65 2.70
CA LEU A 63 -9.71 -15.39 2.66
C LEU A 63 -8.56 -15.50 1.63
N GLU A 64 -8.90 -15.74 0.37
CA GLU A 64 -7.91 -15.81 -0.70
C GLU A 64 -7.82 -14.49 -1.46
N SER A 65 -6.59 -14.17 -1.88
CA SER A 65 -6.28 -12.95 -2.60
C SER A 65 -6.45 -13.13 -4.10
N ILE A 66 -6.94 -12.09 -4.77
CA ILE A 66 -6.91 -12.00 -6.24
C ILE A 66 -5.45 -12.01 -6.69
N SER A 67 -5.11 -12.91 -7.60
CA SER A 67 -3.71 -13.16 -7.98
C SER A 67 -3.23 -12.30 -9.14
N SER A 68 -4.10 -11.94 -10.08
CA SER A 68 -3.74 -11.08 -11.20
C SER A 68 -4.93 -10.29 -11.76
N VAL A 69 -4.62 -9.14 -12.35
CA VAL A 69 -5.59 -8.24 -12.99
C VAL A 69 -4.99 -7.74 -14.31
N SER A 70 -5.81 -7.68 -15.36
CA SER A 70 -5.40 -7.10 -16.64
C SER A 70 -6.56 -6.40 -17.34
N GLY A 71 -6.28 -5.23 -17.93
CA GLY A 71 -7.27 -4.40 -18.61
C GLY A 71 -7.01 -4.34 -20.11
N ASN A 72 -8.07 -4.49 -20.91
CA ASN A 72 -8.00 -4.43 -22.36
C ASN A 72 -8.19 -2.99 -22.83
N SER A 73 -7.19 -2.41 -23.50
CA SER A 73 -7.28 -1.03 -24.01
C SER A 73 -8.26 -0.87 -25.19
N LEU A 74 -8.58 -1.95 -25.92
CA LEU A 74 -9.50 -1.93 -27.06
C LEU A 74 -10.97 -1.94 -26.62
N THR A 75 -11.32 -2.87 -25.73
CA THR A 75 -12.72 -3.10 -25.31
C THR A 75 -13.06 -2.50 -23.95
N GLY A 76 -12.04 -2.07 -23.20
CA GLY A 76 -12.17 -1.63 -21.82
C GLY A 76 -12.48 -2.75 -20.83
N LYS A 77 -12.53 -4.02 -21.28
CA LYS A 77 -12.79 -5.17 -20.40
C LYS A 77 -11.66 -5.38 -19.39
N ILE A 78 -11.99 -5.85 -18.19
CA ILE A 78 -11.02 -6.19 -17.15
C ILE A 78 -11.12 -7.69 -16.88
N ALA A 79 -10.00 -8.40 -16.96
CA ALA A 79 -9.87 -9.79 -16.54
C ALA A 79 -9.25 -9.85 -15.14
N ILE A 80 -9.82 -10.69 -14.28
CA ILE A 80 -9.42 -10.88 -12.88
C ILE A 80 -9.26 -12.37 -12.64
N SER A 81 -8.15 -12.79 -12.04
CA SER A 81 -7.98 -14.18 -11.63
C SER A 81 -8.20 -14.39 -10.13
N TYR A 82 -8.96 -15.42 -9.81
CA TYR A 82 -9.19 -15.88 -8.44
C TYR A 82 -9.14 -17.41 -8.43
N LYS A 83 -8.16 -17.99 -7.74
CA LYS A 83 -7.87 -19.44 -7.78
C LYS A 83 -7.62 -19.93 -9.22
N ASN A 84 -8.48 -20.85 -9.66
CA ASN A 84 -8.54 -21.46 -10.98
C ASN A 84 -9.58 -20.79 -11.89
N GLN A 85 -10.24 -19.72 -11.44
CA GLN A 85 -11.28 -19.02 -12.19
C GLN A 85 -10.78 -17.67 -12.70
N ILE A 86 -11.29 -17.27 -13.86
CA ILE A 86 -11.08 -15.94 -14.45
C ILE A 86 -12.44 -15.28 -14.59
N ALA A 87 -12.63 -14.11 -14.00
CA ALA A 87 -13.79 -13.28 -14.28
C ALA A 87 -13.44 -12.21 -15.30
N ILE A 88 -14.33 -12.01 -16.26
CA ILE A 88 -14.23 -10.94 -17.26
C ILE A 88 -15.33 -9.94 -16.96
N LEU A 89 -14.92 -8.70 -16.73
CA LEU A 89 -15.79 -7.58 -16.47
C LEU A 89 -15.83 -6.66 -17.69
N TYR A 90 -17.01 -6.17 -18.05
CA TYR A 90 -17.18 -5.23 -19.14
C TYR A 90 -17.57 -3.85 -18.61
N PRO A 91 -17.11 -2.76 -19.24
CA PRO A 91 -17.50 -1.41 -18.86
C PRO A 91 -18.91 -1.08 -19.38
N SER A 92 -19.78 -0.60 -18.50
CA SER A 92 -21.05 0.03 -18.87
C SER A 92 -20.86 1.49 -19.30
N GLN A 93 -21.94 2.16 -19.74
CA GLN A 93 -21.89 3.53 -20.30
C GLN A 93 -21.29 4.60 -19.37
N HIS A 94 -21.25 4.37 -18.05
CA HIS A 94 -20.72 5.32 -17.06
C HIS A 94 -19.36 4.90 -16.49
N TYR A 95 -18.60 4.06 -17.21
CA TYR A 95 -17.37 3.45 -16.70
C TYR A 95 -17.58 2.69 -15.38
N GLN A 96 -18.71 2.00 -15.27
CA GLN A 96 -18.94 1.05 -14.18
C GLN A 96 -18.80 -0.36 -14.75
N TRP A 97 -17.89 -1.14 -14.19
CA TRP A 97 -17.61 -2.51 -14.61
C TRP A 97 -18.59 -3.48 -13.96
N THR A 98 -19.13 -4.36 -14.80
CA THR A 98 -20.07 -5.42 -14.42
C THR A 98 -19.60 -6.76 -14.95
N LEU A 99 -19.97 -7.83 -14.26
CA LEU A 99 -19.59 -9.19 -14.66
C LEU A 99 -20.19 -9.54 -16.02
N GLU A 100 -19.34 -9.98 -16.95
CA GLU A 100 -19.72 -10.55 -18.23
C GLU A 100 -19.80 -12.07 -18.11
N GLU A 101 -18.68 -12.71 -17.77
CA GLU A 101 -18.55 -14.16 -17.76
C GLU A 101 -17.47 -14.59 -16.76
N VAL A 102 -17.58 -15.83 -16.28
CA VAL A 102 -16.57 -16.50 -15.45
C VAL A 102 -16.11 -17.74 -16.18
N ILE A 103 -14.80 -17.86 -16.41
CA ILE A 103 -14.16 -18.97 -17.09
C ILE A 103 -13.45 -19.83 -16.04
N ASP A 104 -13.78 -21.12 -16.02
CA ASP A 104 -13.05 -22.12 -15.25
C ASP A 104 -11.82 -22.61 -16.01
N THR A 105 -10.66 -22.57 -15.37
CA THR A 105 -9.42 -23.07 -15.94
C THR A 105 -9.02 -24.42 -15.34
N LYS A 106 -8.25 -25.19 -16.11
CA LYS A 106 -7.67 -26.47 -15.65
C LYS A 106 -6.47 -26.28 -14.72
N SER A 107 -5.97 -25.05 -14.58
CA SER A 107 -4.82 -24.73 -13.74
C SER A 107 -5.25 -24.61 -12.29
N GLU A 108 -4.45 -25.12 -11.35
CA GLU A 108 -4.77 -25.01 -9.91
C GLU A 108 -4.76 -23.56 -9.43
N SER A 109 -3.83 -22.76 -9.95
CA SER A 109 -3.76 -21.32 -9.70
C SER A 109 -3.28 -20.57 -10.94
N ILE A 110 -3.68 -19.32 -11.03
CA ILE A 110 -3.34 -18.40 -12.11
C ILE A 110 -2.46 -17.29 -11.53
N HIS A 111 -1.36 -16.98 -12.19
CA HIS A 111 -0.37 -16.01 -11.71
C HIS A 111 -0.31 -14.75 -12.57
N CYS A 112 -0.71 -14.82 -13.84
CA CYS A 112 -0.60 -13.71 -14.76
C CYS A 112 -1.70 -13.77 -15.83
N LEU A 113 -2.26 -12.60 -16.14
CA LEU A 113 -3.23 -12.38 -17.20
C LEU A 113 -2.74 -11.27 -18.13
N ASP A 114 -3.03 -11.39 -19.43
CA ASP A 114 -2.74 -10.33 -20.38
C ASP A 114 -3.66 -10.34 -21.60
N TRP A 115 -3.93 -9.16 -22.16
CA TRP A 115 -4.82 -8.99 -23.30
C TRP A 115 -4.03 -8.77 -24.59
N SER A 116 -4.41 -9.44 -25.66
CA SER A 116 -3.92 -9.14 -27.02
C SER A 116 -4.74 -8.04 -27.68
N GLN A 117 -4.16 -7.40 -28.70
CA GLN A 117 -4.87 -6.44 -29.56
C GLN A 117 -6.10 -7.06 -30.25
N ASN A 118 -6.12 -8.39 -30.43
CA ASN A 118 -7.21 -9.12 -31.06
C ASN A 118 -8.30 -9.55 -30.06
N ASN A 119 -8.31 -8.99 -28.85
CA ASN A 119 -9.23 -9.37 -27.77
C ASN A 119 -9.10 -10.86 -27.37
N GLU A 120 -7.88 -11.40 -27.45
CA GLU A 120 -7.55 -12.71 -26.89
C GLU A 120 -6.97 -12.53 -25.49
N LEU A 121 -7.25 -13.48 -24.60
CA LEU A 121 -6.80 -13.43 -23.21
C LEU A 121 -5.76 -14.52 -22.97
N LEU A 122 -4.54 -14.11 -22.61
CA LEU A 122 -3.49 -14.98 -22.14
C LEU A 122 -3.67 -15.22 -20.64
N CYS A 123 -3.68 -16.49 -20.26
CA CYS A 123 -3.70 -16.97 -18.90
C CYS A 123 -2.45 -17.80 -18.63
N VAL A 124 -1.74 -17.45 -17.57
CA VAL A 124 -0.55 -18.15 -17.09
C VAL A 124 -0.88 -18.76 -15.74
N GLY A 125 -0.86 -20.08 -15.67
CA GLY A 125 -0.88 -20.86 -14.43
C GLY A 125 0.11 -22.01 -14.55
N SER A 126 -0.28 -23.22 -14.14
CA SER A 126 0.49 -24.44 -14.43
C SER A 126 0.60 -24.76 -15.93
N MET A 127 -0.26 -24.14 -16.74
CA MET A 127 -0.23 -24.17 -18.21
C MET A 127 -0.36 -22.74 -18.75
N LEU A 128 0.26 -22.49 -19.90
CA LEU A 128 -0.02 -21.30 -20.71
C LEU A 128 -1.28 -21.58 -21.52
N THR A 129 -2.26 -20.68 -21.47
CA THR A 129 -3.54 -20.84 -22.16
C THR A 129 -3.94 -19.53 -22.82
N ILE A 130 -4.41 -19.59 -24.06
CA ILE A 130 -4.99 -18.45 -24.78
C ILE A 130 -6.48 -18.70 -25.00
N TRP A 131 -7.29 -17.74 -24.58
CA TRP A 131 -8.73 -17.75 -24.74
C TRP A 131 -9.15 -16.74 -25.81
N GLU A 132 -10.16 -17.11 -26.61
CA GLU A 132 -10.73 -16.26 -27.65
C GLU A 132 -12.25 -16.23 -27.50
N TYR A 133 -12.86 -15.09 -27.79
CA TYR A 133 -14.31 -14.91 -27.72
C TYR A 133 -14.94 -15.09 -29.11
N GLN A 134 -15.77 -16.14 -29.28
CA GLN A 134 -16.50 -16.44 -30.51
C GLN A 134 -17.94 -16.87 -30.18
N GLU A 135 -18.71 -15.97 -29.54
CA GLU A 135 -20.02 -16.17 -28.86
C GLU A 135 -19.88 -16.61 -27.39
N GLU A 136 -18.95 -17.52 -27.12
CA GLU A 136 -18.52 -17.93 -25.77
C GLU A 136 -17.00 -17.94 -25.70
N TRP A 137 -16.42 -17.86 -24.50
CA TRP A 137 -14.98 -17.96 -24.32
C TRP A 137 -14.50 -19.40 -24.57
N LYS A 138 -13.70 -19.58 -25.63
CA LYS A 138 -13.15 -20.87 -26.02
C LYS A 138 -11.64 -20.90 -25.88
N ASN A 139 -11.12 -22.05 -25.46
CA ASN A 139 -9.69 -22.31 -25.39
C ASN A 139 -9.15 -22.45 -26.82
N LYS A 140 -8.39 -21.45 -27.27
CA LYS A 140 -7.77 -21.44 -28.59
C LYS A 140 -6.49 -22.27 -28.62
N TRP A 141 -5.70 -22.14 -27.56
CA TRP A 141 -4.41 -22.79 -27.44
C TRP A 141 -4.06 -23.02 -25.98
N ASN A 142 -3.40 -24.13 -25.69
CA ASN A 142 -2.78 -24.36 -24.39
C ASN A 142 -1.50 -25.18 -24.53
N ARG A 143 -0.55 -24.93 -23.63
CA ARG A 143 0.70 -25.68 -23.55
C ARG A 143 1.20 -25.71 -22.11
N LYS A 144 1.66 -26.88 -21.67
CA LYS A 144 2.38 -27.01 -20.40
C LYS A 144 3.85 -26.61 -20.63
N PRO A 145 4.35 -25.54 -19.99
CA PRO A 145 5.75 -25.18 -20.08
C PRO A 145 6.62 -26.15 -19.26
N ASP A 146 7.89 -26.28 -19.64
CA ASP A 146 8.86 -27.14 -18.92
C ASP A 146 9.28 -26.53 -17.57
N SER A 147 9.06 -25.23 -17.39
CA SER A 147 9.41 -24.47 -16.19
C SER A 147 8.22 -23.61 -15.75
N ASP A 148 8.17 -23.28 -14.47
CA ASP A 148 7.08 -22.50 -13.86
C ASP A 148 7.12 -21.05 -14.38
N VAL A 149 6.18 -20.69 -15.25
CA VAL A 149 6.11 -19.36 -15.86
C VAL A 149 5.45 -18.39 -14.90
N VAL A 150 6.16 -17.31 -14.56
CA VAL A 150 5.69 -16.32 -13.57
C VAL A 150 5.11 -15.06 -14.21
N TYR A 151 5.54 -14.73 -15.42
CA TYR A 151 5.14 -13.50 -16.09
C TYR A 151 5.16 -13.68 -17.60
N ALA A 152 4.09 -13.27 -18.27
CA ALA A 152 4.00 -13.27 -19.72
C ALA A 152 3.16 -12.08 -20.21
N LYS A 153 3.53 -11.51 -21.36
CA LYS A 153 2.84 -10.37 -21.97
C LYS A 153 2.84 -10.47 -23.48
N PHE A 154 1.69 -10.17 -24.09
CA PHE A 154 1.57 -9.99 -25.53
C PHE A 154 2.41 -8.81 -25.99
N GLU A 155 2.95 -8.94 -27.20
CA GLU A 155 3.49 -7.81 -27.91
C GLU A 155 2.32 -6.92 -28.39
N PRO A 156 2.39 -5.59 -28.21
CA PRO A 156 1.24 -4.70 -28.42
C PRO A 156 0.60 -4.73 -29.81
N LYS A 157 1.35 -5.06 -30.87
CA LYS A 157 0.91 -4.98 -32.27
C LYS A 157 0.79 -6.34 -32.96
N SER A 158 1.00 -7.45 -32.25
CA SER A 158 1.01 -8.79 -32.84
C SER A 158 0.38 -9.82 -31.92
N SER A 159 0.19 -11.04 -32.42
CA SER A 159 -0.25 -12.19 -31.65
C SER A 159 0.88 -12.94 -30.95
N SER A 160 2.12 -12.42 -31.01
CA SER A 160 3.26 -13.02 -30.32
C SER A 160 3.30 -12.55 -28.87
N PHE A 161 3.85 -13.36 -27.98
CA PHE A 161 4.01 -12.99 -26.56
C PHE A 161 5.35 -13.48 -26.02
N ALA A 162 5.85 -12.81 -24.99
CA ALA A 162 7.05 -13.22 -24.27
C ALA A 162 6.67 -13.78 -22.92
N SER A 163 7.47 -14.70 -22.39
CA SER A 163 7.30 -15.24 -21.05
C SER A 163 8.65 -15.42 -20.35
N ILE A 164 8.65 -15.26 -19.02
CA ILE A 164 9.76 -15.59 -18.15
C ILE A 164 9.32 -16.58 -17.07
N SER A 165 10.22 -17.50 -16.75
CA SER A 165 10.03 -18.50 -15.72
C SER A 165 10.79 -18.15 -14.44
N LYS A 166 10.33 -18.70 -13.32
CA LYS A 166 10.91 -18.43 -12.00
C LYS A 166 12.39 -18.80 -11.97
N PHE A 167 13.25 -17.82 -11.70
CA PHE A 167 14.71 -17.97 -11.65
C PHE A 167 15.36 -18.53 -12.94
N ASP A 168 14.69 -18.42 -14.09
CA ASP A 168 15.26 -18.85 -15.36
C ASP A 168 16.12 -17.75 -15.99
N HIS A 169 17.16 -18.18 -16.70
CA HIS A 169 18.17 -17.34 -17.35
C HIS A 169 17.78 -17.07 -18.82
N LYS A 170 16.50 -17.22 -19.16
CA LYS A 170 16.01 -17.16 -20.54
C LYS A 170 14.68 -16.43 -20.60
N VAL A 171 14.46 -15.72 -21.70
CA VAL A 171 13.14 -15.24 -22.08
C VAL A 171 12.66 -16.07 -23.26
N THR A 172 11.44 -16.61 -23.18
CA THR A 172 10.83 -17.38 -24.26
C THR A 172 9.89 -16.48 -25.05
N ILE A 173 10.13 -16.36 -26.35
CA ILE A 173 9.27 -15.65 -27.29
C ILE A 173 8.41 -16.67 -28.01
N TRP A 174 7.11 -16.60 -27.79
CA TRP A 174 6.10 -17.44 -28.41
C TRP A 174 5.52 -16.72 -29.61
N HIS A 175 5.50 -17.39 -30.75
CA HIS A 175 4.95 -16.85 -31.97
C HIS A 175 4.17 -17.90 -32.73
N ARG A 176 3.17 -17.45 -33.48
CA ARG A 176 2.36 -18.34 -34.29
C ARG A 176 3.14 -18.76 -35.54
N ASP A 177 3.23 -20.06 -35.76
CA ASP A 177 3.80 -20.65 -36.98
C ASP A 177 2.78 -21.64 -37.55
N GLU A 178 2.30 -21.35 -38.75
CA GLU A 178 1.19 -22.06 -39.42
C GLU A 178 -0.06 -22.23 -38.51
N ALA A 179 -0.13 -23.34 -37.77
CA ALA A 179 -1.26 -23.78 -36.95
C ALA A 179 -0.98 -23.89 -35.44
N ASP A 180 0.27 -23.79 -34.97
CA ASP A 180 0.64 -23.89 -33.54
C ASP A 180 1.58 -22.74 -33.12
N TYR A 181 1.82 -22.62 -31.81
CA TYR A 181 2.82 -21.71 -31.27
C TYR A 181 4.19 -22.39 -31.20
N SER A 182 5.11 -21.91 -32.03
CA SER A 182 6.53 -22.18 -31.88
C SER A 182 7.18 -21.13 -30.96
N PHE A 183 8.43 -21.39 -30.55
CA PHE A 183 9.11 -20.53 -29.60
C PHE A 183 10.59 -20.33 -29.94
N SER A 184 11.11 -19.16 -29.55
CA SER A 184 12.52 -18.79 -29.62
C SER A 184 13.01 -18.40 -28.22
N LEU A 185 14.28 -18.66 -27.90
CA LEU A 185 14.85 -18.40 -26.58
C LEU A 185 15.89 -17.28 -26.63
N LEU A 186 15.80 -16.34 -25.69
CA LEU A 186 16.77 -15.26 -25.51
C LEU A 186 17.62 -15.53 -24.24
N PRO A 187 18.88 -15.96 -24.38
CA PRO A 187 19.71 -16.33 -23.25
C PRO A 187 20.24 -15.10 -22.49
N HIS A 188 20.35 -15.23 -21.17
CA HIS A 188 20.90 -14.24 -20.25
C HIS A 188 21.97 -14.89 -19.34
N PRO A 189 22.98 -14.12 -18.87
CA PRO A 189 23.98 -14.64 -17.92
C PRO A 189 23.40 -14.96 -16.54
N ALA A 190 22.44 -14.16 -16.08
CA ALA A 190 21.74 -14.33 -14.80
C ALA A 190 20.23 -14.50 -15.03
N TYR A 191 19.50 -14.85 -13.96
CA TYR A 191 18.05 -14.97 -14.05
C TYR A 191 17.37 -13.65 -14.41
N VAL A 192 16.36 -13.72 -15.25
CA VAL A 192 15.63 -12.57 -15.76
C VAL A 192 14.61 -12.13 -14.70
N THR A 193 14.67 -10.86 -14.32
CA THR A 193 13.76 -10.29 -13.30
C THR A 193 12.51 -9.68 -13.93
N HIS A 194 12.64 -9.05 -15.10
CA HIS A 194 11.53 -8.41 -15.79
C HIS A 194 11.81 -8.18 -17.28
N PHE A 195 10.77 -7.93 -18.07
CA PHE A 195 10.88 -7.45 -19.44
C PHE A 195 9.76 -6.47 -19.80
N VAL A 196 10.01 -5.60 -20.77
CA VAL A 196 9.04 -4.63 -21.29
C VAL A 196 9.10 -4.60 -22.81
N TRP A 197 7.95 -4.72 -23.46
CA TRP A 197 7.84 -4.49 -24.90
C TRP A 197 7.99 -3.00 -25.22
N ARG A 198 8.76 -2.69 -26.26
CA ARG A 198 8.86 -1.32 -26.78
C ARG A 198 7.57 -0.97 -27.52
N VAL A 199 6.78 -0.07 -26.95
CA VAL A 199 5.57 0.47 -27.58
C VAL A 199 5.91 1.78 -28.28
N SER A 200 5.66 1.85 -29.59
CA SER A 200 5.79 3.09 -30.36
C SER A 200 4.74 3.17 -31.45
N SER A 201 3.92 4.22 -31.45
CA SER A 201 2.99 4.56 -32.53
C SER A 201 3.69 4.83 -33.87
N SER A 202 4.96 5.25 -33.83
CA SER A 202 5.76 5.61 -35.01
C SER A 202 6.46 4.42 -35.69
N THR A 203 6.51 3.26 -35.04
CA THR A 203 7.19 2.09 -35.58
C THR A 203 6.33 1.35 -36.58
N LYS A 204 6.98 0.82 -37.62
CA LYS A 204 6.34 -0.05 -38.60
C LYS A 204 5.78 -1.30 -37.91
N GLU A 205 4.76 -1.88 -38.51
CA GLU A 205 4.28 -3.21 -38.14
C GLU A 205 5.46 -4.20 -38.11
N GLY A 206 5.55 -4.99 -37.04
CA GLY A 206 6.63 -5.97 -36.83
C GLY A 206 7.86 -5.46 -36.09
N ASP A 207 7.88 -4.25 -35.53
CA ASP A 207 8.93 -3.84 -34.57
C ASP A 207 8.70 -4.47 -33.18
N CYS A 208 8.96 -5.77 -33.07
CA CYS A 208 8.86 -6.52 -31.81
C CYS A 208 10.11 -6.33 -30.94
N THR A 209 10.47 -5.07 -30.66
CA THR A 209 11.62 -4.77 -29.79
C THR A 209 11.27 -5.01 -28.33
N LEU A 210 12.15 -5.70 -27.62
CA LEU A 210 11.98 -6.09 -26.23
C LEU A 210 13.14 -5.57 -25.38
N PHE A 211 12.83 -4.92 -24.26
CA PHE A 211 13.79 -4.64 -23.22
C PHE A 211 13.74 -5.72 -22.14
N THR A 212 14.88 -6.24 -21.71
CA THR A 212 14.98 -7.22 -20.62
C THR A 212 15.91 -6.74 -19.52
N MET A 213 15.57 -7.10 -18.28
CA MET A 213 16.37 -6.87 -17.08
C MET A 213 16.69 -8.21 -16.43
N ALA A 214 17.96 -8.44 -16.14
CA ALA A 214 18.42 -9.63 -15.42
C ALA A 214 19.13 -9.23 -14.14
N HIS A 215 19.29 -10.18 -13.21
CA HIS A 215 19.93 -9.94 -11.91
C HIS A 215 21.43 -9.60 -12.00
N ASP A 216 22.02 -9.64 -13.19
CA ASP A 216 23.37 -9.12 -13.45
C ASP A 216 23.43 -7.59 -13.48
N GLY A 217 22.30 -6.89 -13.33
CA GLY A 217 22.24 -5.42 -13.31
C GLY A 217 22.32 -4.79 -14.69
N ILE A 218 22.26 -5.59 -15.77
CA ILE A 218 22.45 -5.15 -17.14
C ILE A 218 21.12 -5.17 -17.91
N GLY A 219 20.71 -4.01 -18.39
CA GLY A 219 19.55 -3.87 -19.29
C GLY A 219 19.92 -4.21 -20.74
N ARG A 220 19.07 -4.94 -21.45
CA ARG A 220 19.32 -5.37 -22.84
C ARG A 220 18.14 -5.05 -23.73
N PHE A 221 18.42 -4.51 -24.91
CA PHE A 221 17.45 -4.41 -25.99
C PHE A 221 17.64 -5.56 -26.97
N TRP A 222 16.53 -6.20 -27.31
CA TRP A 222 16.42 -7.25 -28.31
C TRP A 222 15.54 -6.74 -29.43
N SER A 223 16.06 -6.73 -30.65
CA SER A 223 15.38 -6.16 -31.81
C SER A 223 15.23 -7.20 -32.92
N PRO A 224 14.19 -7.11 -33.76
CA PRO A 224 14.03 -8.04 -34.88
C PRO A 224 15.19 -8.02 -35.88
N VAL A 225 15.70 -9.20 -36.24
CA VAL A 225 16.74 -9.35 -37.28
C VAL A 225 16.20 -8.88 -38.64
N SER A 226 14.91 -9.07 -38.91
CA SER A 226 14.24 -8.54 -40.11
C SER A 226 12.76 -8.30 -39.82
N LEU A 227 12.14 -7.33 -40.50
CA LEU A 227 10.69 -7.09 -40.39
C LEU A 227 9.86 -8.26 -40.95
N ASN A 228 10.43 -9.08 -41.84
CA ASN A 228 9.77 -10.25 -42.42
C ASN A 228 9.75 -11.46 -41.47
N LYS A 229 10.59 -11.45 -40.42
CA LYS A 229 10.64 -12.46 -39.36
C LYS A 229 10.77 -11.76 -38.01
N PRO A 230 9.69 -11.11 -37.55
CA PRO A 230 9.75 -10.23 -36.38
C PRO A 230 10.09 -10.98 -35.08
N CYS A 231 9.86 -12.29 -35.04
CA CYS A 231 10.06 -13.14 -33.85
C CYS A 231 11.52 -13.56 -33.64
N VAL A 232 12.40 -13.37 -34.63
CA VAL A 232 13.84 -13.66 -34.49
C VAL A 232 14.54 -12.41 -34.02
N LEU A 233 14.82 -12.34 -32.72
CA LEU A 233 15.43 -11.17 -32.09
C LEU A 233 16.94 -11.36 -31.91
N TYR A 234 17.70 -10.27 -32.05
CA TYR A 234 19.12 -10.19 -31.70
C TYR A 234 19.33 -9.09 -30.67
N MET A 235 20.38 -9.22 -29.86
CA MET A 235 20.74 -8.17 -28.89
C MET A 235 21.29 -6.95 -29.64
N SER A 236 20.57 -5.82 -29.58
CA SER A 236 20.86 -4.62 -30.36
C SER A 236 21.55 -3.53 -29.55
N ALA A 237 21.29 -3.46 -28.24
CA ALA A 237 21.94 -2.53 -27.32
C ALA A 237 22.01 -3.10 -25.90
N VAL A 238 23.01 -2.65 -25.14
CA VAL A 238 23.24 -3.02 -23.75
C VAL A 238 23.42 -1.75 -22.92
N ILE A 239 22.79 -1.73 -21.75
CA ILE A 239 22.90 -0.67 -20.77
C ILE A 239 23.50 -1.28 -19.52
N ASP A 240 24.78 -0.99 -19.32
CA ASP A 240 25.52 -1.38 -18.13
C ASP A 240 25.69 -0.15 -17.23
N SER A 241 25.07 -0.21 -16.05
CA SER A 241 25.16 0.88 -15.09
C SER A 241 26.56 1.00 -14.45
N ASN A 242 27.35 -0.08 -14.43
CA ASN A 242 28.69 -0.13 -13.87
C ASN A 242 29.74 0.38 -14.84
N GLN A 243 29.45 0.41 -16.15
CA GLN A 243 30.32 1.08 -17.14
C GLN A 243 30.19 2.60 -17.13
N SER A 244 29.25 3.14 -16.34
CA SER A 244 29.01 4.56 -16.12
C SER A 244 30.00 5.13 -15.07
N LEU A 245 31.28 4.75 -15.12
CA LEU A 245 32.33 5.07 -14.14
C LEU A 245 32.73 6.55 -14.17
N VAL A 246 31.91 7.43 -13.58
CA VAL A 246 32.37 8.73 -13.05
C VAL A 246 31.48 9.11 -11.86
N THR A 247 31.48 8.33 -10.78
CA THR A 247 31.02 8.81 -9.46
C THR A 247 31.79 8.05 -8.39
N SER A 248 32.70 8.80 -7.73
CA SER A 248 33.41 8.52 -6.46
C SER A 248 34.07 7.16 -6.28
N GLU A 249 35.39 7.17 -6.41
CA GLU A 249 36.30 6.26 -5.69
C GLU A 249 36.07 6.43 -4.18
N ASP A 250 35.20 5.59 -3.60
CA ASP A 250 35.30 5.20 -2.20
C ASP A 250 35.43 3.67 -2.21
N GLU A 251 36.66 3.17 -2.42
CA GLU A 251 37.04 1.74 -2.43
C GLU A 251 36.94 1.07 -1.04
N ALA A 252 36.01 1.49 -0.18
CA ALA A 252 35.99 1.13 1.23
C ALA A 252 34.70 0.47 1.75
N GLN A 253 33.77 0.04 0.87
CA GLN A 253 32.68 -0.86 1.25
C GLN A 253 32.37 -1.86 0.12
N GLU A 254 33.00 -3.04 0.17
CA GLU A 254 32.51 -4.27 -0.49
C GLU A 254 31.22 -4.79 0.19
N ASP A 255 30.31 -3.89 0.57
CA ASP A 255 29.01 -4.26 1.11
C ASP A 255 28.06 -4.48 -0.07
N LYS A 256 27.89 -5.75 -0.45
CA LYS A 256 26.86 -6.31 -1.36
C LYS A 256 26.04 -5.23 -2.08
N GLU A 257 26.47 -4.78 -3.26
CA GLU A 257 25.65 -3.87 -4.07
C GLU A 257 24.24 -4.45 -4.23
N GLU A 258 23.28 -3.82 -3.56
CA GLU A 258 21.89 -4.23 -3.61
C GLU A 258 21.37 -4.02 -5.04
N PHE A 259 20.86 -5.09 -5.66
CA PHE A 259 20.39 -5.07 -7.04
C PHE A 259 19.34 -3.96 -7.23
N SER A 260 19.62 -2.99 -8.08
CA SER A 260 18.70 -1.90 -8.42
C SER A 260 18.38 -1.94 -9.92
N PRO A 261 17.10 -2.14 -10.30
CA PRO A 261 16.71 -2.34 -11.69
C PRO A 261 16.73 -1.03 -12.49
N ILE A 262 16.93 -1.16 -13.82
CA ILE A 262 16.77 -0.07 -14.78
C ILE A 262 15.32 -0.11 -15.30
N HIS A 263 14.65 1.04 -15.24
CA HIS A 263 13.28 1.23 -15.70
C HIS A 263 13.25 1.85 -17.09
N TYR A 264 12.45 1.28 -17.99
CA TYR A 264 12.28 1.76 -19.36
C TYR A 264 11.06 2.69 -19.47
N ILE A 265 11.27 3.91 -19.98
CA ILE A 265 10.21 4.86 -20.27
C ILE A 265 9.79 4.70 -21.73
N SER A 266 8.53 4.31 -21.94
CA SER A 266 7.97 4.16 -23.29
C SER A 266 7.96 5.48 -24.06
N CYS A 267 8.35 5.42 -25.34
CA CYS A 267 8.37 6.59 -26.22
C CYS A 267 6.98 7.20 -26.44
N ASP A 268 5.91 6.38 -26.46
CA ASP A 268 4.55 6.87 -26.60
C ASP A 268 4.08 7.64 -25.36
N GLU A 269 4.52 7.24 -24.17
CA GLU A 269 4.23 7.96 -22.93
C GLU A 269 4.97 9.31 -22.90
N LEU A 270 6.24 9.35 -23.34
CA LEU A 270 7.01 10.59 -23.48
C LEU A 270 6.37 11.57 -24.47
N LEU A 271 6.03 11.08 -25.67
CA LEU A 271 5.37 11.88 -26.69
C LEU A 271 3.97 12.31 -26.25
N GLY A 272 3.24 11.42 -25.55
CA GLY A 272 1.94 11.71 -24.95
C GLY A 272 2.00 12.88 -23.98
N ALA A 273 2.96 12.90 -23.06
CA ALA A 273 3.15 13.98 -22.09
C ALA A 273 3.40 15.35 -22.77
N ILE A 274 4.21 15.36 -23.82
CA ILE A 274 4.52 16.58 -24.57
C ILE A 274 3.32 17.04 -25.40
N ASN A 275 2.65 16.13 -26.09
CA ASN A 275 1.49 16.44 -26.94
C ASN A 275 0.26 16.87 -26.13
N ALA A 276 0.09 16.35 -24.92
CA ALA A 276 -0.95 16.77 -23.98
C ALA A 276 -0.91 18.29 -23.72
N GLN A 277 0.29 18.88 -23.66
CA GLN A 277 0.47 20.32 -23.48
C GLN A 277 0.06 21.13 -24.69
N PHE A 278 0.49 20.74 -25.89
CA PHE A 278 0.19 21.47 -27.13
C PHE A 278 -1.32 21.57 -27.42
N LYS A 279 -2.12 20.62 -26.95
CA LYS A 279 -3.59 20.64 -27.07
C LYS A 279 -4.28 21.65 -26.13
N SER A 280 -3.59 22.16 -25.10
CA SER A 280 -4.20 22.92 -24.00
C SER A 280 -4.10 24.47 -24.09
N HIS A 281 -3.48 25.00 -25.15
CA HIS A 281 -3.41 26.41 -25.56
C HIS A 281 -3.39 27.50 -24.44
N SER A 282 -2.18 27.94 -24.07
CA SER A 282 -1.92 29.35 -23.76
C SER A 282 -0.63 29.77 -24.49
N LYS A 283 -0.63 30.92 -25.17
CA LYS A 283 0.52 31.42 -25.93
C LYS A 283 1.51 32.05 -24.97
N HIS A 284 2.60 31.36 -24.64
CA HIS A 284 3.67 31.92 -23.82
C HIS A 284 5.02 31.65 -24.46
N ASP A 285 5.46 32.57 -25.33
CA ASP A 285 6.61 32.41 -26.24
C ASP A 285 7.88 31.78 -25.62
N ARG A 286 8.27 32.18 -24.39
CA ARG A 286 9.47 31.61 -23.73
C ARG A 286 9.30 30.17 -23.24
N PHE A 287 8.10 29.82 -22.78
CA PHE A 287 7.79 28.46 -22.33
C PHE A 287 7.64 27.56 -23.55
N ASP A 288 7.02 28.07 -24.61
CA ASP A 288 6.90 27.40 -25.91
C ASP A 288 8.30 27.07 -26.49
N GLN A 289 9.27 27.99 -26.43
CA GLN A 289 10.66 27.69 -26.83
C GLN A 289 11.35 26.62 -25.98
N ARG A 290 11.05 26.52 -24.68
CA ARG A 290 11.57 25.45 -23.80
C ARG A 290 10.94 24.10 -24.18
N LEU A 291 9.63 24.08 -24.38
CA LEU A 291 8.88 22.91 -24.79
C LEU A 291 9.32 22.39 -26.16
N GLU A 292 9.54 23.28 -27.14
CA GLU A 292 10.06 22.92 -28.45
C GLU A 292 11.43 22.24 -28.35
N ARG A 293 12.35 22.79 -27.55
CA ARG A 293 13.67 22.16 -27.31
C ARG A 293 13.55 20.76 -26.68
N ILE A 294 12.63 20.58 -25.73
CA ILE A 294 12.39 19.26 -25.11
C ILE A 294 11.76 18.31 -26.11
N ARG A 295 10.82 18.77 -26.92
CA ARG A 295 10.20 17.99 -27.99
C ARG A 295 11.22 17.53 -29.02
N ASP A 296 12.14 18.39 -29.42
CA ASP A 296 13.23 18.04 -30.32
C ASP A 296 14.15 16.98 -29.67
N ARG A 297 14.52 17.16 -28.40
CA ARG A 297 15.30 16.17 -27.64
C ARG A 297 14.61 14.81 -27.57
N VAL A 298 13.33 14.77 -27.20
CA VAL A 298 12.56 13.51 -27.10
C VAL A 298 12.37 12.87 -28.48
N ARG A 299 12.24 13.66 -29.55
CA ARG A 299 12.22 13.12 -30.92
C ARG A 299 13.56 12.46 -31.26
N ASP A 300 14.67 13.07 -30.87
CA ASP A 300 16.01 12.56 -31.15
C ASP A 300 16.37 11.37 -30.25
N THR A 301 15.86 11.32 -29.01
CA THR A 301 16.05 10.24 -28.03
C THR A 301 14.69 9.70 -27.54
N PRO A 302 13.96 8.94 -28.37
CA PRO A 302 12.62 8.49 -28.01
C PRO A 302 12.61 7.44 -26.89
N ASP A 303 13.72 6.71 -26.72
CA ASP A 303 13.86 5.63 -25.75
C ASP A 303 14.72 6.12 -24.57
N LEU A 304 14.07 6.43 -23.45
CA LEU A 304 14.74 6.84 -22.21
C LEU A 304 14.64 5.74 -21.16
N LEU A 305 15.70 5.60 -20.37
CA LEU A 305 15.75 4.66 -19.25
C LEU A 305 16.29 5.38 -18.03
N PHE A 306 15.93 4.92 -16.84
CA PHE A 306 16.52 5.46 -15.61
C PHE A 306 16.74 4.39 -14.54
N ARG A 307 17.65 4.69 -13.62
CA ARG A 307 17.95 3.88 -12.42
C ARG A 307 18.02 4.82 -11.23
N ILE A 308 17.56 4.33 -10.08
CA ILE A 308 17.69 5.01 -8.79
C ILE A 308 18.63 4.17 -7.91
N GLN A 309 19.70 4.80 -7.44
CA GLN A 309 20.69 4.21 -6.53
C GLN A 309 20.19 4.26 -5.06
N ALA A 310 20.84 3.50 -4.18
CA ALA A 310 20.46 3.38 -2.76
C ALA A 310 20.50 4.72 -2.01
N ASP A 311 21.38 5.64 -2.43
CA ASP A 311 21.50 6.99 -1.89
C ASP A 311 20.43 7.98 -2.41
N GLY A 312 19.51 7.49 -3.25
CA GLY A 312 18.48 8.30 -3.91
C GLY A 312 18.96 9.05 -5.16
N SER A 313 20.18 8.80 -5.63
CA SER A 313 20.70 9.38 -6.88
C SER A 313 20.07 8.73 -8.10
N LEU A 314 19.76 9.55 -9.11
CA LEU A 314 19.06 9.12 -10.32
C LEU A 314 19.94 9.33 -11.55
N THR A 315 20.04 8.30 -12.40
CA THR A 315 20.74 8.35 -13.68
C THR A 315 19.77 8.09 -14.82
N PHE A 316 19.82 8.91 -15.87
CA PHE A 316 19.11 8.63 -17.13
C PHE A 316 20.07 8.20 -18.23
N TRP A 317 19.62 7.24 -19.02
CA TRP A 317 20.20 6.88 -20.31
C TRP A 317 19.22 7.17 -21.43
N GLY A 318 19.77 7.53 -22.59
CA GLY A 318 19.05 7.68 -23.83
C GLY A 318 19.57 6.67 -24.84
N VAL A 319 18.66 6.08 -25.62
CA VAL A 319 19.00 5.21 -26.74
C VAL A 319 18.59 5.87 -28.03
N GLN A 320 19.57 6.10 -28.90
CA GLN A 320 19.38 6.61 -30.25
C GLN A 320 19.46 5.50 -31.27
N HIS A 321 18.81 5.72 -32.41
CA HIS A 321 18.87 4.86 -33.58
C HIS A 321 18.33 3.43 -33.41
N LEU A 322 17.70 3.13 -32.27
CA LEU A 322 17.09 1.83 -32.00
C LEU A 322 16.05 1.51 -33.08
N ASN A 323 16.29 0.46 -33.85
CA ASN A 323 15.46 0.02 -34.98
C ASN A 323 15.06 1.11 -35.99
N THR A 324 15.91 2.11 -36.17
CA THR A 324 15.71 3.14 -37.19
C THR A 324 15.92 2.59 -38.61
N TRP A 325 15.27 3.24 -39.60
CA TRP A 325 15.47 2.96 -41.01
C TRP A 325 16.04 4.19 -41.73
N PRO A 326 17.15 4.09 -42.49
CA PRO A 326 18.00 2.90 -42.68
C PRO A 326 18.65 2.42 -41.37
N ARG A 327 18.94 1.12 -41.26
CA ARG A 327 19.49 0.52 -40.03
C ARG A 327 20.80 1.17 -39.63
N ARG A 328 20.85 1.68 -38.41
CA ARG A 328 22.02 2.28 -37.77
C ARG A 328 22.33 1.52 -36.48
N ILE A 329 23.60 1.54 -36.09
CA ILE A 329 24.04 0.96 -34.81
C ILE A 329 23.39 1.79 -33.68
N PRO A 330 22.61 1.16 -32.77
CA PRO A 330 22.04 1.85 -31.63
C PRO A 330 23.14 2.50 -30.78
N ARG A 331 22.88 3.73 -30.32
CA ARG A 331 23.81 4.45 -29.45
C ARG A 331 23.17 4.66 -28.09
N VAL A 332 23.81 4.11 -27.07
CA VAL A 332 23.45 4.31 -25.67
C VAL A 332 24.39 5.36 -25.09
N PHE A 333 23.83 6.34 -24.37
CA PHE A 333 24.62 7.34 -23.64
C PHE A 333 23.87 7.82 -22.41
N VAL A 334 24.62 8.37 -21.45
CA VAL A 334 24.06 9.00 -20.26
C VAL A 334 23.50 10.37 -20.65
N VAL A 335 22.23 10.61 -20.37
CA VAL A 335 21.56 11.90 -20.64
C VAL A 335 21.81 12.86 -19.49
N LEU A 336 21.62 12.41 -18.25
CA LEU A 336 21.81 13.22 -17.05
C LEU A 336 22.02 12.35 -15.79
N ARG A 337 22.61 12.95 -14.76
CA ARG A 337 22.75 12.39 -13.41
C ARG A 337 22.36 13.43 -12.38
N VAL A 338 21.57 13.02 -11.40
CA VAL A 338 21.04 13.90 -10.35
C VAL A 338 21.26 13.24 -9.02
N ALA A 339 22.08 13.86 -8.18
CA ALA A 339 22.31 13.38 -6.82
C ALA A 339 21.06 13.61 -5.96
N LYS A 340 20.66 12.61 -5.16
CA LYS A 340 19.52 12.71 -4.23
C LYS A 340 18.24 13.24 -4.88
N ALA A 341 17.94 12.74 -6.08
CA ALA A 341 16.71 13.06 -6.80
C ALA A 341 15.46 12.55 -6.08
N VAL A 342 15.65 11.52 -5.25
CA VAL A 342 14.64 10.86 -4.44
C VAL A 342 15.15 10.77 -3.00
N ASP A 343 14.24 10.82 -2.03
CA ASP A 343 14.57 10.46 -0.65
C ASP A 343 15.01 8.98 -0.60
N PRO A 344 16.15 8.64 0.04
CA PRO A 344 16.58 7.26 0.24
C PRO A 344 15.48 6.31 0.77
N LEU A 345 14.56 6.82 1.61
CA LEU A 345 13.42 6.07 2.15
C LEU A 345 12.41 5.64 1.08
N HIS A 346 12.50 6.18 -0.14
CA HIS A 346 11.59 5.87 -1.24
C HIS A 346 12.23 4.96 -2.29
N VAL A 347 13.51 4.63 -2.17
CA VAL A 347 14.22 3.76 -3.12
C VAL A 347 13.59 2.36 -3.18
N ILE A 348 13.08 1.86 -2.05
CA ILE A 348 12.41 0.55 -1.96
C ILE A 348 11.23 0.39 -2.94
N TYR A 349 10.55 1.48 -3.31
CA TYR A 349 9.44 1.44 -4.28
C TYR A 349 9.92 1.20 -5.71
N PHE A 350 11.18 1.49 -6.02
CA PHE A 350 11.78 1.36 -7.35
C PHE A 350 12.58 0.06 -7.53
N LEU A 351 12.58 -0.84 -6.52
CA LEU A 351 13.18 -2.17 -6.63
C LEU A 351 12.32 -3.14 -7.46
N SER A 352 11.02 -2.87 -7.54
CA SER A 352 10.07 -3.59 -8.38
C SER A 352 9.83 -2.85 -9.70
N PRO A 353 9.40 -3.54 -10.77
CA PRO A 353 8.93 -2.88 -11.99
C PRO A 353 7.85 -1.85 -11.69
N ILE A 354 7.95 -0.69 -12.32
CA ILE A 354 7.03 0.44 -12.14
C ILE A 354 6.15 0.66 -13.36
N HIS A 355 5.00 1.29 -13.18
CA HIS A 355 4.17 1.78 -14.29
C HIS A 355 4.43 3.26 -14.54
N ILE A 356 4.82 3.60 -15.76
CA ILE A 356 5.17 4.96 -16.17
C ILE A 356 4.11 5.45 -17.13
N LEU A 357 3.50 6.58 -16.80
CA LEU A 357 2.26 7.06 -17.40
C LEU A 357 2.33 8.59 -17.56
N HIS A 358 2.03 9.19 -18.71
CA HIS A 358 1.93 10.65 -18.82
C HIS A 358 0.72 11.24 -18.07
N ASP A 359 0.86 12.38 -17.41
CA ASP A 359 -0.22 12.90 -16.57
C ASP A 359 -1.34 13.59 -17.39
N TYR A 360 -2.55 13.01 -17.40
CA TYR A 360 -3.76 13.61 -18.00
C TYR A 360 -4.49 14.55 -17.06
N ALA A 361 -4.25 14.51 -15.74
CA ALA A 361 -4.99 15.31 -14.76
C ALA A 361 -4.83 16.82 -15.03
N HIS A 362 -3.67 17.23 -15.56
CA HIS A 362 -3.43 18.62 -15.96
C HIS A 362 -4.25 19.03 -17.19
N ILE A 363 -4.59 18.11 -18.10
CA ILE A 363 -5.43 18.44 -19.27
C ILE A 363 -6.80 18.95 -18.81
N GLN A 364 -7.35 18.39 -17.73
CA GLN A 364 -8.63 18.82 -17.16
C GLN A 364 -8.51 20.05 -16.23
N SER A 365 -7.30 20.46 -15.85
CA SER A 365 -7.05 21.65 -15.02
C SER A 365 -7.29 22.96 -15.79
N SER A 366 -7.84 23.96 -15.11
CA SER A 366 -8.03 25.34 -15.60
C SER A 366 -6.77 26.22 -15.47
N SER A 367 -5.63 25.63 -15.09
CA SER A 367 -4.35 26.35 -14.99
C SER A 367 -3.85 26.85 -16.36
N THR A 368 -3.24 28.04 -16.36
CA THR A 368 -2.73 28.70 -17.56
C THR A 368 -1.40 28.13 -18.05
N ILE A 369 -0.60 27.57 -17.13
CA ILE A 369 0.65 26.87 -17.44
C ILE A 369 0.52 25.47 -16.85
N LYS A 370 0.53 24.47 -17.72
CA LYS A 370 0.44 23.07 -17.31
C LYS A 370 1.84 22.43 -17.44
N PRO A 371 2.27 21.61 -16.47
CA PRO A 371 3.60 21.01 -16.50
C PRO A 371 3.64 19.77 -17.42
N VAL A 372 4.79 19.52 -18.05
CA VAL A 372 5.01 18.29 -18.85
C VAL A 372 5.46 17.18 -17.90
N GLU A 373 4.54 16.36 -17.41
CA GLU A 373 4.84 15.40 -16.35
C GLU A 373 4.56 13.95 -16.73
N LEU A 374 5.43 13.06 -16.26
CA LEU A 374 5.16 11.63 -16.14
C LEU A 374 4.83 11.30 -14.68
N SER A 375 3.81 10.47 -14.50
CA SER A 375 3.43 9.82 -13.26
C SER A 375 4.07 8.43 -13.21
N LEU A 376 4.89 8.19 -12.18
CA LEU A 376 5.54 6.92 -11.90
C LEU A 376 4.79 6.23 -10.75
N ILE A 377 4.06 5.17 -11.06
CA ILE A 377 3.36 4.35 -10.07
C ILE A 377 4.28 3.21 -9.68
N ALA A 378 4.67 3.21 -8.42
CA ALA A 378 5.64 2.31 -7.85
C ALA A 378 5.04 1.67 -6.57
N TYR A 379 5.32 0.40 -6.32
CA TYR A 379 4.89 -0.27 -5.10
C TYR A 379 6.05 -0.92 -4.38
N ASN A 380 6.01 -0.88 -3.05
CA ASN A 380 6.98 -1.60 -2.23
C ASN A 380 6.60 -3.08 -2.12
N PRO A 381 7.52 -3.96 -1.68
CA PRO A 381 7.21 -5.39 -1.46
C PRO A 381 6.04 -5.66 -0.50
N HIS A 382 5.66 -4.68 0.31
CA HIS A 382 4.56 -4.77 1.26
C HIS A 382 3.20 -4.30 0.71
N GLY A 383 3.12 -3.94 -0.58
CA GLY A 383 1.86 -3.59 -1.24
C GLY A 383 1.43 -2.13 -1.12
N GLN A 384 2.25 -1.25 -0.54
CA GLN A 384 1.97 0.18 -0.58
C GLN A 384 2.29 0.74 -1.96
N LEU A 385 1.36 1.51 -2.53
CA LEU A 385 1.61 2.20 -3.79
C LEU A 385 1.92 3.67 -3.54
N ARG A 386 2.83 4.20 -4.36
CA ARG A 386 3.12 5.63 -4.44
C ARG A 386 3.15 6.08 -5.89
N CYS A 387 2.69 7.29 -6.12
CA CYS A 387 2.74 7.95 -7.42
C CYS A 387 3.70 9.13 -7.33
N PHE A 388 4.78 9.09 -8.10
CA PHE A 388 5.77 10.16 -8.20
C PHE A 388 5.59 10.95 -9.49
N SER A 389 5.77 12.27 -9.43
CA SER A 389 5.86 13.18 -10.56
C SER A 389 7.29 13.27 -11.06
N LEU A 390 7.45 13.18 -12.37
CA LEU A 390 8.67 13.51 -13.09
C LEU A 390 8.36 14.60 -14.10
N ASN A 391 8.77 15.83 -13.80
CA ASN A 391 8.62 16.97 -14.72
C ASN A 391 9.73 16.95 -15.76
N LEU A 392 9.38 16.65 -17.01
CA LEU A 392 10.33 16.55 -18.11
C LEU A 392 11.07 17.87 -18.37
N VAL A 393 10.45 19.02 -18.08
CA VAL A 393 11.11 20.32 -18.21
C VAL A 393 12.23 20.47 -17.19
N ASP A 394 11.98 20.09 -15.94
CA ASP A 394 12.97 20.23 -14.86
C ASP A 394 14.14 19.28 -15.06
N PHE A 395 13.90 18.07 -15.55
CA PHE A 395 14.96 17.08 -15.76
C PHE A 395 15.73 17.31 -17.08
N LEU A 396 15.06 17.70 -18.17
CA LEU A 396 15.68 17.76 -19.50
C LEU A 396 16.08 19.17 -19.95
N ASP A 397 15.60 20.24 -19.33
CA ASP A 397 16.10 21.59 -19.58
C ASP A 397 17.29 21.89 -18.66
N SER A 398 18.42 22.32 -19.25
CA SER A 398 19.69 22.54 -18.54
C SER A 398 19.70 23.81 -17.66
N THR A 399 18.52 24.28 -17.24
CA THR A 399 18.32 25.58 -16.56
C THR A 399 17.68 25.48 -15.17
N SER A 400 17.39 24.26 -14.68
CA SER A 400 16.67 24.02 -13.43
C SER A 400 17.58 23.89 -12.21
N PHE A 401 17.08 24.35 -11.05
CA PHE A 401 17.67 24.07 -9.74
C PHE A 401 17.29 22.64 -9.32
N SER A 402 18.28 21.82 -8.92
CA SER A 402 18.18 20.45 -8.38
C SER A 402 16.86 19.70 -8.70
N PRO A 403 16.71 19.08 -9.88
CA PRO A 403 15.50 18.34 -10.24
C PRO A 403 15.24 17.20 -9.23
N LYS A 404 13.98 16.99 -8.86
CA LYS A 404 13.57 15.95 -7.90
C LYS A 404 12.31 15.25 -8.37
N LEU A 405 12.17 13.98 -8.02
CA LEU A 405 10.89 13.29 -8.13
C LEU A 405 9.98 13.74 -6.99
N HIS A 406 8.79 14.23 -7.33
CA HIS A 406 7.84 14.75 -6.34
C HIS A 406 6.77 13.70 -6.04
N LEU A 407 6.61 13.30 -4.78
CA LEU A 407 5.52 12.40 -4.40
C LEU A 407 4.16 13.12 -4.54
N LYS A 408 3.25 12.57 -5.36
CA LYS A 408 1.88 13.08 -5.57
C LYS A 408 0.87 12.40 -4.66
N TYR A 409 0.83 11.07 -4.76
CA TYR A 409 -0.18 10.24 -4.11
C TYR A 409 0.46 9.09 -3.37
N THR A 410 -0.15 8.71 -2.25
CA THR A 410 0.21 7.51 -1.50
C THR A 410 -1.06 6.70 -1.23
N TRP A 411 -1.17 5.53 -1.85
CA TRP A 411 -2.29 4.62 -1.63
C TRP A 411 -1.92 3.58 -0.57
N LEU A 412 -2.69 3.57 0.52
CA LEU A 412 -2.48 2.75 1.71
C LEU A 412 -3.79 2.08 2.14
N GLY A 413 -3.73 1.26 3.17
CA GLY A 413 -4.91 0.66 3.80
C GLY A 413 -4.70 -0.80 4.18
N HIS A 414 -5.78 -1.47 4.56
CA HIS A 414 -5.79 -2.91 4.75
C HIS A 414 -6.06 -3.64 3.43
N GLN A 415 -5.46 -4.81 3.27
CA GLN A 415 -5.79 -5.71 2.16
C GLN A 415 -7.22 -6.24 2.31
N ASN A 416 -7.61 -6.56 3.55
CA ASN A 416 -8.91 -7.14 3.91
C ASN A 416 -9.78 -6.19 4.74
N ALA A 417 -11.01 -6.62 5.05
CA ALA A 417 -11.94 -5.83 5.86
C ALA A 417 -11.39 -5.59 7.28
N ILE A 418 -11.63 -4.39 7.82
CA ILE A 418 -11.23 -4.04 9.18
C ILE A 418 -12.21 -4.70 10.16
N SER A 419 -11.67 -5.50 11.07
CA SER A 419 -12.44 -6.17 12.13
C SER A 419 -12.53 -5.34 13.39
N LYS A 420 -11.45 -4.62 13.77
CA LYS A 420 -11.36 -3.86 15.01
C LYS A 420 -10.59 -2.56 14.82
N LEU A 421 -10.92 -1.56 15.64
CA LEU A 421 -10.22 -0.27 15.72
C LEU A 421 -9.97 0.06 17.19
N TYR A 422 -8.72 0.39 17.51
CA TYR A 422 -8.28 0.79 18.84
C TYR A 422 -7.64 2.17 18.78
N GLN A 423 -8.07 3.08 19.63
CA GLN A 423 -7.46 4.40 19.71
C GLN A 423 -6.81 4.55 21.08
N SER A 424 -5.51 4.84 21.13
CA SER A 424 -4.80 5.09 22.40
C SER A 424 -4.59 6.59 22.64
N HIS A 425 -4.33 7.37 21.59
CA HIS A 425 -4.01 8.80 21.69
C HIS A 425 -4.76 9.63 20.65
N LYS A 426 -4.83 10.96 20.87
CA LYS A 426 -5.53 11.94 20.00
C LYS A 426 -5.24 11.75 18.52
N ASN A 427 -3.97 11.56 18.22
CA ASN A 427 -3.46 11.58 16.87
C ASN A 427 -2.98 10.20 16.45
N ARG A 428 -3.26 9.12 17.22
CA ARG A 428 -2.74 7.80 16.90
C ARG A 428 -3.71 6.67 17.22
N PHE A 429 -3.97 5.82 16.24
CA PHE A 429 -4.91 4.71 16.35
C PHE A 429 -4.41 3.49 15.57
N CYS A 430 -4.87 2.31 15.98
CA CYS A 430 -4.61 1.04 15.31
C CYS A 430 -5.89 0.52 14.66
N THR A 431 -5.76 -0.07 13.48
CA THR A 431 -6.82 -0.85 12.85
C THR A 431 -6.34 -2.26 12.59
N ILE A 432 -7.21 -3.24 12.82
CA ILE A 432 -6.89 -4.66 12.68
C ILE A 432 -7.77 -5.25 11.57
N GLY A 433 -7.17 -5.90 10.59
CA GLY A 433 -7.84 -6.63 9.53
C GLY A 433 -8.37 -7.99 10.02
N ILE A 434 -9.32 -8.57 9.29
CA ILE A 434 -9.80 -9.95 9.52
C ILE A 434 -8.71 -11.01 9.32
N ASP A 435 -7.64 -10.67 8.60
CA ASP A 435 -6.44 -11.46 8.35
C ASP A 435 -5.38 -11.34 9.47
N GLY A 436 -5.65 -10.53 10.50
CA GLY A 436 -4.67 -10.25 11.56
C GLY A 436 -3.62 -9.20 11.17
N GLN A 437 -3.77 -8.50 10.05
CA GLN A 437 -2.94 -7.34 9.73
C GLN A 437 -3.26 -6.20 10.71
N VAL A 438 -2.24 -5.59 11.31
CA VAL A 438 -2.37 -4.46 12.23
C VAL A 438 -1.68 -3.25 11.61
N ASN A 439 -2.45 -2.21 11.31
CA ASN A 439 -1.92 -0.95 10.80
C ASN A 439 -2.04 0.12 11.90
N VAL A 440 -0.96 0.82 12.17
CA VAL A 440 -0.92 1.95 13.10
C VAL A 440 -0.86 3.25 12.31
N TRP A 441 -1.77 4.14 12.64
CA TRP A 441 -2.04 5.38 11.93
C TRP A 441 -1.79 6.58 12.82
N LYS A 442 -1.20 7.63 12.26
CA LYS A 442 -0.96 8.92 12.91
C LYS A 442 -1.65 10.05 12.14
N TYR A 443 -2.28 10.98 12.84
CA TYR A 443 -2.73 12.26 12.32
C TYR A 443 -1.66 13.31 12.63
N GLU A 444 -1.04 13.89 11.61
CA GLU A 444 -0.01 14.90 11.79
C GLU A 444 -0.25 16.11 10.88
N LEU A 445 0.02 17.30 11.42
CA LEU A 445 0.04 18.53 10.65
C LEU A 445 1.39 18.60 9.95
N ARG A 446 1.42 18.37 8.63
CA ARG A 446 2.64 18.54 7.83
C ARG A 446 2.60 19.84 7.06
N ASP A 447 3.73 20.55 7.09
CA ASP A 447 3.95 21.68 6.20
C ASP A 447 4.45 21.17 4.86
N THR A 448 3.54 20.98 3.90
CA THR A 448 3.89 20.67 2.51
C THR A 448 3.77 21.94 1.69
N CYS A 449 4.91 22.46 1.20
CA CYS A 449 4.99 23.66 0.37
C CYS A 449 4.38 24.94 1.01
N ASN A 450 4.75 25.25 2.27
CA ASN A 450 4.29 26.43 3.03
C ASN A 450 2.78 26.44 3.32
N ARG A 451 2.16 25.26 3.39
CA ARG A 451 0.78 25.06 3.82
C ARG A 451 0.72 23.87 4.76
N VAL A 452 0.13 24.11 5.93
CA VAL A 452 -0.04 23.09 6.97
C VAL A 452 -1.33 22.33 6.68
N THR A 453 -1.22 21.07 6.25
CA THR A 453 -2.35 20.16 6.04
C THR A 453 -2.33 19.03 7.07
N SER A 454 -3.51 18.66 7.57
CA SER A 454 -3.67 17.46 8.39
C SER A 454 -3.59 16.24 7.50
N GLU A 455 -2.51 15.47 7.61
CA GLU A 455 -2.29 14.24 6.86
C GLU A 455 -2.46 13.05 7.81
N LEU A 456 -3.17 12.03 7.32
CA LEU A 456 -3.15 10.72 7.93
C LEU A 456 -1.91 10.01 7.38
N GLN A 457 -1.16 9.35 8.25
CA GLN A 457 0.07 8.63 7.90
C GLN A 457 -0.02 7.24 8.50
N MET A 458 0.43 6.23 7.77
CA MET A 458 0.63 4.90 8.33
C MET A 458 2.06 4.84 8.88
N ASP A 459 2.18 4.77 10.20
CA ASP A 459 3.48 4.66 10.88
C ASP A 459 4.03 3.25 10.79
N CYS A 460 3.14 2.25 10.88
CA CYS A 460 3.51 0.87 11.08
C CYS A 460 2.47 -0.07 10.47
N SER A 461 2.92 -1.18 9.90
CA SER A 461 2.06 -2.27 9.45
C SER A 461 2.70 -3.62 9.79
N LEU A 462 1.95 -4.44 10.53
CA LEU A 462 2.34 -5.73 11.09
C LEU A 462 1.37 -6.81 10.62
N SER A 463 1.82 -8.05 10.49
CA SER A 463 0.95 -9.21 10.28
C SER A 463 1.19 -10.21 11.39
N VAL A 464 0.14 -10.58 12.11
CA VAL A 464 0.20 -11.56 13.20
C VAL A 464 -0.68 -12.76 12.85
N GLN A 465 -0.07 -13.93 12.75
CA GLN A 465 -0.76 -15.19 12.48
C GLN A 465 -1.50 -15.67 13.73
N SER A 466 -2.67 -15.08 14.02
CA SER A 466 -3.56 -15.52 15.09
C SER A 466 -5.01 -15.17 14.80
N THR A 467 -5.92 -15.99 15.31
CA THR A 467 -7.37 -15.75 15.23
C THR A 467 -7.85 -14.69 16.22
N GLN A 468 -7.07 -14.41 17.28
CA GLN A 468 -7.39 -13.40 18.28
C GLN A 468 -6.26 -12.39 18.37
N VAL A 469 -6.40 -11.30 17.61
CA VAL A 469 -5.45 -10.18 17.64
C VAL A 469 -6.07 -8.98 18.34
N LEU A 470 -5.33 -8.42 19.29
CA LEU A 470 -5.62 -7.12 19.91
C LEU A 470 -4.36 -6.27 19.77
N ALA A 471 -4.50 -4.97 19.53
CA ALA A 471 -3.35 -4.10 19.38
C ALA A 471 -3.62 -2.72 19.95
N VAL A 472 -2.64 -2.16 20.65
CA VAL A 472 -2.73 -0.82 21.24
C VAL A 472 -1.42 -0.06 21.00
N PRO A 473 -1.46 1.15 20.41
CA PRO A 473 -0.28 1.99 20.30
C PRO A 473 0.19 2.40 21.71
N ILE A 474 1.50 2.42 21.95
CA ILE A 474 2.06 2.83 23.24
C ILE A 474 2.95 4.07 23.05
N GLY A 475 2.74 5.06 23.92
CA GLY A 475 3.54 6.28 23.92
C GLY A 475 3.34 7.14 22.68
N LYS A 476 4.19 8.18 22.57
CA LYS A 476 4.02 9.20 21.53
C LYS A 476 4.31 8.67 20.12
N GLU A 477 5.38 7.89 19.89
CA GLU A 477 5.83 7.68 18.50
C GLU A 477 6.38 6.29 18.08
N LYS A 478 6.79 5.37 18.97
CA LYS A 478 7.62 4.21 18.53
C LYS A 478 7.17 2.80 18.87
N TYR A 479 6.14 2.64 19.72
CA TYR A 479 5.79 1.33 20.24
C TYR A 479 4.34 0.94 19.95
N VAL A 480 4.10 -0.37 19.80
CA VAL A 480 2.77 -0.96 19.72
C VAL A 480 2.77 -2.30 20.46
N ALA A 481 1.83 -2.48 21.39
CA ALA A 481 1.57 -3.78 22.00
C ALA A 481 0.61 -4.56 21.13
N VAL A 482 0.94 -5.81 20.82
CA VAL A 482 0.08 -6.73 20.08
C VAL A 482 -0.07 -8.03 20.86
N TYR A 483 -1.32 -8.42 21.10
CA TYR A 483 -1.68 -9.72 21.64
C TYR A 483 -1.95 -10.68 20.49
N ASN A 484 -1.29 -11.84 20.48
CA ASN A 484 -1.41 -12.85 19.43
C ASN A 484 -2.28 -14.06 19.83
N GLY A 485 -3.14 -13.93 20.84
CA GLY A 485 -3.96 -15.04 21.35
C GLY A 485 -3.29 -15.89 22.44
N ASN A 486 -1.96 -15.83 22.58
CA ASN A 486 -1.22 -16.56 23.62
C ASN A 486 -0.34 -15.64 24.49
N GLN A 487 0.24 -14.60 23.91
CA GLN A 487 1.15 -13.67 24.59
C GLN A 487 0.98 -12.25 24.04
N ILE A 488 1.40 -11.27 24.85
CA ILE A 488 1.53 -9.88 24.42
C ILE A 488 2.98 -9.62 24.03
N GLN A 489 3.20 -9.03 22.87
CA GLN A 489 4.50 -8.59 22.40
C GLN A 489 4.46 -7.09 22.13
N VAL A 490 5.49 -6.38 22.59
CA VAL A 490 5.67 -4.97 22.27
C VAL A 490 6.68 -4.86 21.13
N TYR A 491 6.23 -4.29 20.02
CA TYR A 491 7.02 -4.04 18.82
C TYR A 491 7.52 -2.61 18.81
N GLU A 492 8.79 -2.44 18.47
CA GLU A 492 9.41 -1.16 18.13
C GLU A 492 9.59 -1.06 16.62
N PHE A 493 9.07 0.02 16.03
CA PHE A 493 9.21 0.34 14.61
C PHE A 493 9.95 1.67 14.46
N ASP A 494 10.76 1.76 13.41
CA ASP A 494 11.49 2.98 13.05
C ASP A 494 10.72 3.82 12.02
N GLN A 495 11.07 5.10 11.90
CA GLN A 495 10.48 6.01 10.91
C GLN A 495 10.91 5.69 9.47
N GLN A 496 11.94 4.87 9.29
CA GLN A 496 12.54 4.61 7.97
C GLN A 496 11.74 3.58 7.15
N ASP A 497 11.27 2.49 7.77
CA ASP A 497 10.33 1.56 7.13
C ASP A 497 9.27 1.08 8.13
N CYS A 498 8.03 1.44 7.85
CA CYS A 498 6.84 1.07 8.59
C CYS A 498 6.58 -0.45 8.67
N HIS A 499 7.28 -1.26 7.89
CA HIS A 499 7.17 -2.72 7.92
C HIS A 499 8.35 -3.41 8.61
N THR A 500 9.45 -2.70 8.89
CA THR A 500 10.59 -3.25 9.63
C THR A 500 10.42 -3.01 11.14
N HIS A 501 10.38 -4.11 11.89
CA HIS A 501 10.32 -4.09 13.35
C HIS A 501 11.67 -4.50 13.90
N HIS A 502 12.36 -3.62 14.64
CA HIS A 502 13.73 -3.87 15.09
C HIS A 502 13.80 -4.77 16.31
N SER A 503 12.79 -4.69 17.18
CA SER A 503 12.75 -5.50 18.39
C SER A 503 11.31 -5.79 18.81
N ALA A 504 11.04 -7.05 19.12
CA ALA A 504 9.82 -7.48 19.79
C ALA A 504 10.20 -8.08 21.14
N LYS A 505 9.69 -7.51 22.24
CA LYS A 505 9.83 -8.12 23.58
C LYS A 505 8.48 -8.67 24.03
N ALA A 506 8.48 -9.93 24.44
CA ALA A 506 7.30 -10.52 25.07
C ALA A 506 7.11 -9.91 26.47
N CYS A 507 5.87 -9.57 26.81
CA CYS A 507 5.53 -9.20 28.17
C CYS A 507 5.73 -10.41 29.09
N PRO A 508 6.52 -10.30 30.18
CA PRO A 508 6.73 -11.40 31.09
C PRO A 508 5.42 -11.77 31.78
N THR A 509 5.18 -13.07 31.90
CA THR A 509 4.07 -13.63 32.66
C THR A 509 4.52 -14.90 33.35
N GLU A 510 4.19 -15.02 34.64
CA GLU A 510 4.56 -16.19 35.46
C GLU A 510 3.71 -17.43 35.10
N GLU A 511 2.51 -17.22 34.56
CA GLU A 511 1.56 -18.26 34.15
C GLU A 511 1.14 -18.09 32.68
N LYS A 512 0.50 -19.12 32.10
CA LYS A 512 -0.09 -19.03 30.76
C LYS A 512 -1.22 -17.98 30.75
N LEU A 513 -1.10 -17.00 29.87
CA LEU A 513 -2.09 -15.94 29.70
C LEU A 513 -3.47 -16.50 29.35
N PRO A 514 -4.53 -16.13 30.09
CA PRO A 514 -5.89 -16.44 29.68
C PRO A 514 -6.26 -15.64 28.41
N PRO A 515 -7.26 -16.09 27.64
CA PRO A 515 -7.70 -15.37 26.45
C PRO A 515 -8.18 -13.96 26.83
N LEU A 516 -7.52 -12.95 26.30
CA LEU A 516 -7.87 -11.56 26.50
C LEU A 516 -9.02 -11.16 25.57
N SER A 517 -10.02 -10.47 26.12
CA SER A 517 -11.08 -9.82 25.34
C SER A 517 -10.61 -8.45 24.84
N ASP A 518 -9.94 -7.70 25.72
CA ASP A 518 -9.54 -6.31 25.47
C ASP A 518 -8.16 -6.01 26.02
N LEU A 519 -7.50 -5.03 25.38
CA LEU A 519 -6.17 -4.54 25.75
C LEU A 519 -6.20 -3.02 25.72
N TYR A 520 -5.61 -2.39 26.75
CA TYR A 520 -5.55 -0.93 26.88
C TYR A 520 -4.20 -0.44 27.39
N VAL A 521 -3.94 0.85 27.21
CA VAL A 521 -2.78 1.56 27.75
C VAL A 521 -3.24 2.73 28.61
N HIS A 522 -2.72 2.82 29.83
CA HIS A 522 -2.87 3.96 30.72
C HIS A 522 -1.50 4.63 30.92
N ASN A 523 -1.44 5.95 30.77
CA ASN A 523 -0.18 6.69 30.88
C ASN A 523 -0.02 7.27 32.29
N ILE A 524 1.11 6.99 32.93
CA ILE A 524 1.49 7.61 34.20
C ILE A 524 2.36 8.84 33.86
N GLU A 525 1.82 10.02 34.07
CA GLU A 525 2.54 11.30 33.92
C GLU A 525 3.23 11.70 35.23
N ASP A 526 4.44 12.24 35.13
CA ASP A 526 5.15 12.87 36.25
C ASP A 526 4.44 14.17 36.65
N GLU A 527 4.17 14.32 37.94
CA GLU A 527 3.41 15.44 38.51
C GLU A 527 4.12 16.79 38.32
N ALA A 528 5.45 16.79 38.27
CA ALA A 528 6.25 18.02 38.16
C ALA A 528 6.53 18.44 36.70
N THR A 529 6.88 17.49 35.83
CA THR A 529 7.37 17.78 34.46
C THR A 529 6.30 17.56 33.40
N THR A 530 5.19 16.88 33.71
CA THR A 530 4.14 16.46 32.76
C THR A 530 4.64 15.51 31.67
N GLU A 531 5.86 15.00 31.81
CA GLU A 531 6.41 13.96 30.97
C GLU A 531 5.83 12.60 31.37
N ILE A 532 5.67 11.70 30.40
CA ILE A 532 5.15 10.37 30.69
C ILE A 532 6.29 9.57 31.33
N ARG A 533 6.12 9.19 32.59
CA ARG A 533 7.09 8.42 33.36
C ARG A 533 7.05 6.93 33.00
N SER A 534 5.84 6.38 32.85
CA SER A 534 5.64 4.98 32.46
C SER A 534 4.27 4.74 31.82
N HIS A 535 4.14 3.62 31.11
CA HIS A 535 2.91 3.19 30.47
C HIS A 535 2.44 1.88 31.10
N ILE A 536 1.21 1.84 31.60
CA ILE A 536 0.58 0.62 32.13
C ILE A 536 -0.26 -0.02 31.03
N LEU A 537 0.13 -1.23 30.62
CA LEU A 537 -0.67 -2.09 29.77
C LEU A 537 -1.67 -2.86 30.63
N ILE A 538 -2.92 -2.89 30.21
CA ILE A 538 -4.04 -3.49 30.95
C ILE A 538 -4.72 -4.49 30.03
N GLY A 539 -4.61 -5.77 30.35
CA GLY A 539 -5.31 -6.86 29.68
C GLY A 539 -6.54 -7.29 30.47
N ILE A 540 -7.68 -7.42 29.81
CA ILE A 540 -8.94 -7.87 30.41
C ILE A 540 -9.29 -9.23 29.82
N SER A 541 -9.55 -10.22 30.68
CA SER A 541 -10.10 -11.51 30.27
C SER A 541 -11.52 -11.64 30.80
N ALA A 542 -12.49 -11.31 29.94
CA ALA A 542 -13.91 -11.36 30.30
C ALA A 542 -14.38 -12.77 30.72
N THR A 543 -13.88 -13.82 30.06
CA THR A 543 -14.29 -15.21 30.29
C THR A 543 -13.75 -15.77 31.60
N THR A 544 -12.50 -15.45 31.95
CA THR A 544 -11.86 -15.93 33.19
C THR A 544 -12.02 -14.97 34.36
N LYS A 545 -12.65 -13.81 34.14
CA LYS A 545 -12.85 -12.73 35.13
C LYS A 545 -11.54 -12.26 35.76
N LYS A 546 -10.53 -12.01 34.93
CA LYS A 546 -9.20 -11.56 35.37
C LYS A 546 -8.81 -10.23 34.74
N MET A 547 -8.16 -9.38 35.52
CA MET A 547 -7.44 -8.20 35.04
C MET A 547 -5.94 -8.43 35.22
N ILE A 548 -5.17 -8.12 34.17
CA ILE A 548 -3.74 -8.35 34.12
C ILE A 548 -3.05 -7.04 33.78
N SER A 549 -1.95 -6.74 34.47
CA SER A 549 -1.26 -5.47 34.32
C SER A 549 0.25 -5.65 34.07
N TRP A 550 0.79 -4.83 33.19
CA TRP A 550 2.22 -4.71 32.94
C TRP A 550 2.62 -3.25 32.94
N GLU A 551 3.83 -2.97 33.39
CA GLU A 551 4.41 -1.63 33.30
C GLU A 551 5.54 -1.63 32.29
N LEU A 552 5.43 -0.70 31.33
CA LEU A 552 6.45 -0.36 30.36
C LEU A 552 7.12 0.94 30.80
N THR A 553 8.42 0.88 31.05
CA THR A 553 9.27 2.05 31.30
C THR A 553 10.20 2.25 30.11
N VAL A 554 10.23 3.46 29.58
CA VAL A 554 11.06 3.84 28.42
C VAL A 554 12.20 4.73 28.92
N ALA A 555 13.44 4.29 28.72
CA ALA A 555 14.64 5.04 29.11
C ALA A 555 15.71 4.89 28.02
N ASN A 556 16.29 6.02 27.57
CA ASN A 556 17.42 6.06 26.62
C ASN A 556 17.23 5.19 25.35
N ASN A 557 16.10 5.35 24.64
CA ASN A 557 15.75 4.55 23.43
C ASN A 557 15.69 3.03 23.66
N ASN A 558 15.59 2.57 24.90
CA ASN A 558 15.30 1.19 25.23
C ASN A 558 14.08 1.14 26.16
N PHE A 559 13.38 0.03 26.14
CA PHE A 559 12.21 -0.16 26.99
C PHE A 559 12.34 -1.42 27.85
N SER A 560 11.86 -1.35 29.08
CA SER A 560 11.76 -2.48 29.99
C SER A 560 10.30 -2.76 30.34
N ILE A 561 9.93 -4.04 30.34
CA ILE A 561 8.58 -4.49 30.67
C ILE A 561 8.65 -5.27 31.97
N LYS A 562 7.83 -4.88 32.94
CA LYS A 562 7.65 -5.60 34.21
C LYS A 562 6.21 -6.09 34.32
N SER A 563 6.03 -7.34 34.78
CA SER A 563 4.69 -7.82 35.17
C SER A 563 4.30 -7.16 36.48
N ARG A 564 3.07 -6.64 36.57
CA ARG A 564 2.54 -5.97 37.76
C ARG A 564 1.41 -6.77 38.44
N GLY A 565 1.20 -8.01 38.02
CA GLY A 565 0.32 -8.97 38.66
C GLY A 565 -1.00 -9.23 37.90
N ILE A 566 -1.68 -10.29 38.35
CA ILE A 566 -2.97 -10.76 37.86
C ILE A 566 -3.96 -10.70 39.03
N GLN A 567 -5.09 -10.04 38.85
CA GLN A 567 -6.15 -9.94 39.86
C GLN A 567 -7.43 -10.63 39.36
N ASN A 568 -8.01 -11.46 40.23
CA ASN A 568 -9.34 -12.05 40.01
C ASN A 568 -10.42 -11.01 40.35
N MET A 569 -11.45 -10.93 39.51
CA MET A 569 -12.50 -9.92 39.61
C MET A 569 -13.85 -10.58 39.89
N ASP A 570 -14.60 -10.01 40.83
CA ASP A 570 -15.89 -10.53 41.26
C ASP A 570 -17.04 -10.04 40.36
N TRP A 571 -16.93 -10.22 39.05
CA TRP A 571 -17.99 -9.82 38.12
C TRP A 571 -19.13 -10.84 38.12
N ASN A 572 -20.38 -10.38 38.23
CA ASN A 572 -21.54 -11.27 38.15
C ASN A 572 -21.68 -11.93 36.77
N GLN A 573 -21.35 -11.17 35.71
CA GLN A 573 -21.37 -11.59 34.30
C GLN A 573 -20.06 -11.16 33.61
N PRO A 574 -19.67 -11.77 32.48
CA PRO A 574 -18.53 -11.29 31.72
C PRO A 574 -18.78 -9.85 31.23
N PRO A 575 -17.79 -8.95 31.31
CA PRO A 575 -17.94 -7.59 30.79
C PRO A 575 -18.16 -7.64 29.28
N THR A 576 -19.10 -6.81 28.81
CA THR A 576 -19.45 -6.68 27.38
C THR A 576 -18.64 -5.60 26.69
N MET A 577 -18.13 -4.62 27.45
CA MET A 577 -17.35 -3.50 26.95
C MET A 577 -16.37 -3.03 28.03
N ALA A 578 -15.21 -2.57 27.57
CA ALA A 578 -14.21 -1.92 28.41
C ALA A 578 -13.78 -0.60 27.76
N MET A 579 -13.23 0.31 28.56
CA MET A 579 -12.61 1.53 28.05
C MET A 579 -11.54 2.04 29.01
N SER A 580 -10.49 2.65 28.45
CA SER A 580 -9.38 3.17 29.24
C SER A 580 -9.49 4.64 29.54
N ALA A 581 -8.85 5.00 30.64
CA ALA A 581 -8.58 6.36 31.04
C ALA A 581 -7.60 7.15 30.19
N GLY A 582 -6.70 6.45 29.51
CA GLY A 582 -5.68 7.09 28.68
C GLY A 582 -6.27 7.88 27.49
N GLU A 583 -7.50 7.56 27.09
CA GLU A 583 -8.16 8.13 25.92
C GLU A 583 -8.68 9.57 26.13
N TRP A 584 -8.55 10.14 27.34
CA TRP A 584 -9.37 11.25 27.84
C TRP A 584 -8.90 12.68 27.57
N ALA A 585 -7.59 12.94 27.45
CA ALA A 585 -7.09 14.31 27.66
C ALA A 585 -7.00 15.11 26.36
N THR A 586 -8.15 15.51 25.82
CA THR A 586 -8.35 16.00 24.44
C THR A 586 -7.86 17.43 24.13
N ASN A 587 -7.59 18.31 25.12
CA ASN A 587 -7.02 19.66 24.92
C ASN A 587 -6.25 20.13 26.17
N THR A 588 -5.52 21.25 26.09
CA THR A 588 -4.70 21.76 27.21
C THR A 588 -5.55 22.04 28.45
N ALA A 589 -6.78 22.50 28.27
CA ALA A 589 -7.73 22.76 29.35
C ALA A 589 -8.21 21.46 30.04
N SER A 590 -8.54 20.41 29.30
CA SER A 590 -8.95 19.13 29.88
C SER A 590 -7.80 18.42 30.60
N ARG A 591 -6.57 18.56 30.11
CA ARG A 591 -5.37 18.15 30.86
C ARG A 591 -5.23 18.92 32.17
N LEU A 592 -5.46 20.24 32.15
CA LEU A 592 -5.42 21.08 33.36
C LEU A 592 -6.53 20.72 34.36
N PHE A 593 -7.76 20.47 33.92
CA PHE A 593 -8.85 20.06 34.80
C PHE A 593 -8.66 18.65 35.36
N HIS A 594 -8.08 17.74 34.57
CA HIS A 594 -7.65 16.41 35.03
C HIS A 594 -6.55 16.49 36.12
N ARG A 595 -5.71 17.54 36.12
CA ARG A 595 -4.69 17.76 37.17
C ARG A 595 -5.28 18.08 38.55
N LEU A 596 -6.48 18.67 38.61
CA LEU A 596 -7.07 19.16 39.86
C LEU A 596 -7.78 18.06 40.67
N THR A 597 -8.05 16.89 40.08
CA THR A 597 -8.65 15.72 40.75
C THR A 597 -7.54 14.75 41.18
N LEU A 598 -6.92 15.04 42.33
CA LEU A 598 -5.66 14.42 42.76
C LEU A 598 -5.81 13.04 43.41
N ASP A 599 -6.93 12.74 44.08
CA ASP A 599 -7.11 11.46 44.77
C ASP A 599 -8.15 10.58 44.07
N LYS A 600 -7.77 9.36 43.71
CA LYS A 600 -8.60 8.30 43.10
C LYS A 600 -9.04 8.57 41.65
N ARG A 601 -8.08 8.46 40.72
CA ARG A 601 -8.36 8.48 39.27
C ARG A 601 -9.02 7.19 38.83
N VAL A 602 -10.05 7.30 38.01
CA VAL A 602 -10.50 6.16 37.21
C VAL A 602 -9.40 5.83 36.20
N ALA A 603 -9.10 4.56 36.04
CA ALA A 603 -8.12 4.04 35.09
C ALA A 603 -8.80 3.22 33.98
N VAL A 604 -9.90 2.53 34.30
CA VAL A 604 -10.71 1.74 33.37
C VAL A 604 -12.18 1.81 33.77
N ALA A 605 -13.09 1.84 32.80
CA ALA A 605 -14.50 1.54 33.06
C ALA A 605 -14.94 0.29 32.30
N LEU A 606 -15.71 -0.57 32.96
CA LEU A 606 -16.21 -1.83 32.44
C LEU A 606 -17.74 -1.85 32.47
N CYS A 607 -18.36 -2.30 31.39
CA CYS A 607 -19.79 -2.55 31.32
C CYS A 607 -20.08 -4.02 31.63
N VAL A 608 -20.82 -4.30 32.70
CA VAL A 608 -21.24 -5.64 33.11
C VAL A 608 -22.77 -5.65 33.20
N GLY A 609 -23.42 -6.27 32.21
CA GLY A 609 -24.88 -6.23 32.09
C GLY A 609 -25.41 -4.80 31.91
N SER A 610 -26.26 -4.33 32.81
CA SER A 610 -26.79 -2.96 32.85
C SER A 610 -26.01 -2.03 33.78
N THR A 611 -24.84 -2.46 34.27
CA THR A 611 -24.05 -1.72 35.26
C THR A 611 -22.70 -1.31 34.68
N ILE A 612 -22.25 -0.09 34.95
CA ILE A 612 -20.91 0.39 34.58
C ILE A 612 -20.07 0.50 35.85
N LEU A 613 -18.99 -0.27 35.92
CA LEU A 613 -18.04 -0.30 37.01
C LEU A 613 -16.82 0.56 36.66
N PHE A 614 -16.50 1.53 37.51
CA PHE A 614 -15.35 2.41 37.33
C PHE A 614 -14.23 1.97 38.27
N TYR A 615 -13.09 1.57 37.70
CA TYR A 615 -11.95 1.06 38.45
C TYR A 615 -10.85 2.10 38.57
N SER A 616 -10.24 2.18 39.76
CA SER A 616 -8.96 2.84 40.00
C SER A 616 -7.83 1.84 40.08
N MET A 617 -6.63 2.34 39.82
CA MET A 617 -5.39 1.62 39.93
C MET A 617 -4.61 2.14 41.15
N TYR A 618 -4.19 1.25 42.04
CA TYR A 618 -3.31 1.55 43.16
C TYR A 618 -2.00 0.76 43.02
N ILE A 619 -0.87 1.47 43.01
CA ILE A 619 0.45 0.83 43.03
C ILE A 619 0.81 0.61 44.50
N THR A 620 1.08 -0.64 44.87
CA THR A 620 1.41 -0.99 46.27
C THR A 620 2.70 -0.30 46.72
N SER A 621 2.85 -0.08 48.04
CA SER A 621 3.98 0.65 48.64
C SER A 621 5.35 0.09 48.28
N ASP A 622 5.42 -1.20 47.97
CA ASP A 622 6.64 -1.92 47.62
C ASP A 622 6.96 -1.82 46.12
N ASP A 623 6.13 -1.08 45.37
CA ASP A 623 6.18 -0.93 43.92
C ASP A 623 6.29 -2.32 43.25
N ALA A 624 5.54 -3.30 43.77
CA ALA A 624 5.60 -4.69 43.35
C ALA A 624 4.42 -5.06 42.45
N SER A 625 3.21 -4.67 42.84
CA SER A 625 1.96 -5.07 42.19
C SER A 625 0.98 -3.90 42.05
N ILE A 626 0.07 -4.04 41.08
CA ILE A 626 -1.06 -3.13 40.87
C ILE A 626 -2.33 -3.79 41.39
N GLU A 627 -3.04 -3.07 42.26
CA GLU A 627 -4.37 -3.45 42.75
C GLU A 627 -5.46 -2.59 42.08
N TRP A 628 -6.50 -3.27 41.61
CA TRP A 628 -7.69 -2.68 40.98
C TRP A 628 -8.84 -2.65 41.98
N ASN A 629 -9.33 -1.44 42.25
CA ASN A 629 -10.42 -1.20 43.17
C ASN A 629 -11.58 -0.47 42.48
N VAL A 630 -12.81 -0.93 42.69
CA VAL A 630 -14.01 -0.24 42.22
C VAL A 630 -14.13 1.09 42.97
N LEU A 631 -14.15 2.19 42.24
CA LEU A 631 -14.39 3.52 42.78
C LEU A 631 -15.87 3.80 42.94
N TYR A 632 -16.65 3.49 41.91
CA TYR A 632 -18.11 3.64 41.92
C TYR A 632 -18.75 2.78 40.84
N THR A 633 -20.04 2.52 41.04
CA THR A 633 -20.90 1.75 40.13
C THR A 633 -22.01 2.67 39.64
N LEU A 634 -22.33 2.57 38.35
CA LEU A 634 -23.47 3.24 37.75
C LEU A 634 -24.47 2.21 37.25
N ASP A 635 -25.65 2.17 37.88
CA ASP A 635 -26.74 1.31 37.46
C ASP A 635 -27.62 2.04 36.44
N LEU A 636 -27.66 1.49 35.22
CA LEU A 636 -28.58 1.95 34.19
C LEU A 636 -29.88 1.13 34.25
N PRO A 637 -31.03 1.67 33.80
CA PRO A 637 -32.28 0.93 33.75
C PRO A 637 -32.11 -0.36 32.95
N SER A 638 -32.52 -1.49 33.53
CA SER A 638 -32.31 -2.85 32.99
C SER A 638 -32.99 -3.11 31.63
N SER A 639 -33.86 -2.19 31.17
CA SER A 639 -34.54 -2.26 29.88
C SER A 639 -33.72 -1.74 28.70
N LEU A 640 -32.56 -1.13 28.94
CA LEU A 640 -31.74 -0.49 27.91
C LEU A 640 -30.48 -1.32 27.63
N SER A 641 -30.34 -1.82 26.41
CA SER A 641 -29.08 -2.41 25.93
C SER A 641 -28.04 -1.30 25.74
N ILE A 642 -26.88 -1.41 26.38
CA ILE A 642 -25.79 -0.43 26.23
C ILE A 642 -25.00 -0.80 24.98
N GLN A 643 -24.95 0.13 24.02
CA GLN A 643 -24.29 -0.08 22.72
C GLN A 643 -22.89 0.53 22.70
N HIS A 644 -22.73 1.74 23.24
CA HIS A 644 -21.43 2.41 23.32
C HIS A 644 -21.31 3.25 24.58
N ILE A 645 -20.10 3.35 25.12
CA ILE A 645 -19.75 4.28 26.18
C ILE A 645 -18.46 4.99 25.79
N ARG A 646 -18.42 6.32 25.93
CA ARG A 646 -17.27 7.16 25.61
C ARG A 646 -17.09 8.22 26.69
N TYR A 647 -15.86 8.52 27.06
CA TYR A 647 -15.54 9.70 27.86
C TYR A 647 -15.41 10.92 26.96
N CYS A 648 -16.18 11.98 27.23
CA CYS A 648 -16.15 13.20 26.43
C CYS A 648 -15.17 14.24 26.97
N SER A 649 -15.04 14.32 28.30
CA SER A 649 -14.12 15.23 28.98
C SER A 649 -13.85 14.73 30.42
N PRO A 650 -12.90 15.33 31.17
CA PRO A 650 -12.71 15.00 32.58
C PRO A 650 -14.05 15.19 33.30
N ASN A 651 -14.55 14.09 33.87
CA ASN A 651 -15.82 14.01 34.59
C ASN A 651 -17.10 13.91 33.74
N ILE A 652 -16.99 13.73 32.42
CA ILE A 652 -18.15 13.56 31.53
C ILE A 652 -18.07 12.24 30.76
N VAL A 653 -19.11 11.41 30.90
CA VAL A 653 -19.30 10.18 30.13
C VAL A 653 -20.57 10.28 29.29
N ALA A 654 -20.45 9.95 28.01
CA ALA A 654 -21.57 9.70 27.13
C ALA A 654 -21.85 8.18 27.08
N VAL A 655 -23.11 7.80 27.29
CA VAL A 655 -23.60 6.43 27.13
C VAL A 655 -24.66 6.42 26.05
N VAL A 656 -24.43 5.62 25.01
CA VAL A 656 -25.39 5.33 23.94
C VAL A 656 -26.09 4.00 24.28
N SER A 657 -27.41 4.05 24.35
CA SER A 657 -28.24 2.94 24.80
C SER A 657 -29.53 2.82 23.98
N GLY A 658 -30.17 1.65 24.05
CA GLY A 658 -31.43 1.36 23.38
C GLY A 658 -31.26 0.52 22.11
N ASP A 659 -32.33 -0.16 21.71
CA ASP A 659 -32.36 -0.94 20.48
C ASP A 659 -32.13 0.02 19.30
N ASN A 660 -31.13 -0.29 18.45
CA ASN A 660 -30.60 0.58 17.39
C ASN A 660 -29.90 1.89 17.83
N SER A 661 -29.34 1.99 19.05
CA SER A 661 -28.57 3.17 19.48
C SER A 661 -29.37 4.49 19.51
N THR A 662 -30.65 4.39 19.84
CA THR A 662 -31.64 5.48 19.78
C THR A 662 -31.55 6.49 20.93
N GLN A 663 -30.75 6.26 21.97
CA GLN A 663 -30.63 7.19 23.09
C GLN A 663 -29.17 7.50 23.43
N LEU A 664 -28.84 8.78 23.57
CA LEU A 664 -27.58 9.28 24.10
C LEU A 664 -27.83 9.94 25.46
N SER A 665 -27.14 9.48 26.49
CA SER A 665 -27.16 10.09 27.82
C SER A 665 -25.79 10.64 28.19
N ILE A 666 -25.76 11.88 28.67
CA ILE A 666 -24.54 12.58 29.09
C ILE A 666 -24.55 12.63 30.62
N TRP A 667 -23.51 12.06 31.21
CA TRP A 667 -23.33 11.91 32.65
C TRP A 667 -22.16 12.77 33.09
N THR A 668 -22.40 13.72 34.00
CA THR A 668 -21.38 14.69 34.43
C THR A 668 -21.12 14.63 35.93
N GLY A 669 -20.05 15.29 36.38
CA GLY A 669 -19.75 15.44 37.80
C GLY A 669 -19.05 14.26 38.47
N MET A 670 -18.36 13.37 37.73
CA MET A 670 -17.44 12.42 38.38
C MET A 670 -16.46 13.17 39.26
N ARG A 671 -16.38 12.79 40.53
CA ARG A 671 -15.37 13.27 41.48
C ARG A 671 -14.93 12.10 42.35
N ALA A 672 -13.86 12.27 43.11
CA ALA A 672 -13.39 11.27 44.06
C ALA A 672 -14.54 10.78 44.96
N GLY A 673 -14.98 9.53 44.76
CA GLY A 673 -16.05 8.90 45.54
C GLY A 673 -17.49 9.32 45.21
N ILE A 674 -17.73 10.07 44.13
CA ILE A 674 -19.08 10.47 43.69
C ILE A 674 -19.31 9.95 42.27
N ALA A 675 -20.34 9.11 42.12
CA ALA A 675 -20.78 8.60 40.83
C ALA A 675 -21.30 9.75 39.95
N PRO A 676 -21.10 9.69 38.62
CA PRO A 676 -21.60 10.72 37.72
C PRO A 676 -23.13 10.75 37.71
N VAL A 677 -23.70 11.93 37.48
CA VAL A 677 -25.15 12.13 37.41
C VAL A 677 -25.55 12.40 35.96
N CYS A 678 -26.65 11.79 35.52
CA CYS A 678 -27.19 12.04 34.17
C CYS A 678 -27.67 13.49 34.09
N GLU A 679 -27.01 14.30 33.28
CA GLU A 679 -27.37 15.71 33.06
C GLU A 679 -28.36 15.85 31.91
N GLN A 680 -28.15 15.09 30.83
CA GLN A 680 -28.97 15.19 29.63
C GLN A 680 -29.23 13.81 29.02
N LYS A 681 -30.45 13.60 28.52
CA LYS A 681 -30.81 12.47 27.66
C LYS A 681 -31.36 13.01 26.34
N ILE A 682 -30.84 12.49 25.24
CA ILE A 682 -31.21 12.84 23.88
C ILE A 682 -31.68 11.54 23.24
N SER A 683 -32.91 11.54 22.73
CA SER A 683 -33.44 10.43 21.95
C SER A 683 -33.40 10.79 20.47
N PHE A 684 -32.99 9.85 19.65
CA PHE A 684 -32.98 9.91 18.20
C PHE A 684 -34.08 8.99 17.68
N GLU A 685 -34.80 9.44 16.65
CA GLU A 685 -35.82 8.65 15.95
C GLU A 685 -35.21 7.71 14.91
#